data_AF-A0A5F5Q237-F1
#
_entry.id   AF-A0A5F5Q237-F1
#
_cell.length_a   1.000
_cell.length_b   1.000
_cell.length_c   1.000
_cell.angle_alpha   90.00
_cell.angle_beta   90.00
_cell.angle_gamma   90.00
#
_symmetry.space_group_name_H-M   'P 1'
#
loop_
_entity.id
_entity.type
_entity.pdbx_description
1 polymer ?
#
loop_
_entity_poly.entity_id
_entity_poly.type
_entity_poly.pdbx_seq_one_letter_code
_entity_poly.pdbx_strand_id
1 'polypeptide(L)'
;MEIVVLTMKASVIEMFLVLLVTGIHSNKETTKKVKRPKFTVPQINCDVKAGKIINPEFVVKCPAGCQDPRYHVYGTDIYASYSSVCGAAVHSGVLDNSGGKILVRKVAGQSGYKGSYSNGVQSLSLPRWRESFIVSEAKPQKGVTYPSALTYSSSKSPAAKAGETTKAYQKPSVPGTTAQPVTLIRVLRTTTAEATHTTTLSKPSPSAGSSTSSPRPQPMGQRSQELELWSTTVYTSSPSSAGTNPGIQRRDSPGAAFQKPAGAYVSLGCKIDLSFLIDGSASIGKRRFRIQKQFLADVAQALHIGPAGPLMGVVQYGDNPATHFNLKTHVSSRDLKTAIEKITQRGGLSNVGRAISFVTKNFFSKVNGNRGGAPNVAVVIVDGWPTDKVEEASRLARESGINIFFITIEGAVENEKQYVIEPNFANKAVCRTNGFYSLNVQSWFSLHKTVQPLVKRVCDTERLACSKTCFNSADIGFVIDGSSSVGTSNFRTVLQFVANLSKEFEISDTDTRIGAVQYTYEQRLEFGFDDYNTKPDILNAIKRVGYWSGGTSTGAAINYALEQLFKKSKPNKRKLMILITDGRSYDDVRIPAMVAHHKGVITYAIGVAWAAQDELEVIATHPAKDHSFFVDEFDNLYKSVPKIIQNICTEFNSQPRN
;
A
#
# COMPACT_ATOMS: atom_id res chain seq x y z
N MET A 1 50.89 49.52 -33.20
CA MET A 1 51.59 49.19 -31.95
C MET A 1 51.27 47.76 -31.57
N GLU A 2 52.20 47.14 -30.84
CA GLU A 2 52.27 45.81 -30.21
C GLU A 2 51.06 44.82 -30.28
N ILE A 3 51.20 43.53 -30.64
CA ILE A 3 52.01 42.42 -30.03
C ILE A 3 51.40 42.01 -28.66
N VAL A 4 51.01 40.77 -28.30
CA VAL A 4 51.13 39.37 -28.83
C VAL A 4 49.71 38.76 -29.05
N VAL A 5 49.31 37.90 -30.00
CA VAL A 5 49.92 37.03 -31.05
C VAL A 5 50.14 35.52 -30.71
N LEU A 6 49.07 34.71 -30.91
CA LEU A 6 49.04 33.24 -31.25
C LEU A 6 49.42 32.19 -30.15
N THR A 7 48.61 31.12 -29.88
CA THR A 7 48.44 29.76 -30.50
C THR A 7 49.65 28.79 -30.36
N MET A 8 49.51 27.46 -30.24
CA MET A 8 49.20 26.51 -31.35
C MET A 8 48.70 25.11 -30.89
N LYS A 9 48.36 24.25 -31.87
CA LYS A 9 47.93 22.84 -31.72
C LYS A 9 49.00 21.84 -32.20
N ALA A 10 48.87 20.58 -31.78
CA ALA A 10 49.48 19.38 -32.40
C ALA A 10 51.03 19.30 -32.32
N SER A 11 51.70 18.19 -32.67
CA SER A 11 51.21 16.89 -33.18
C SER A 11 51.96 15.69 -32.56
N VAL A 12 51.41 14.50 -32.72
CA VAL A 12 52.12 13.21 -32.60
C VAL A 12 52.76 12.88 -33.95
N ILE A 13 53.68 11.89 -33.97
CA ILE A 13 54.33 11.23 -35.13
C ILE A 13 55.57 11.95 -35.69
N GLU A 14 56.72 11.72 -35.06
CA GLU A 14 57.81 10.88 -35.62
C GLU A 14 58.26 9.97 -34.45
N MET A 15 58.17 8.64 -34.45
CA MET A 15 58.35 7.60 -35.47
C MET A 15 59.79 7.40 -35.99
N PHE A 16 60.57 6.74 -35.11
CA PHE A 16 61.58 5.71 -35.42
C PHE A 16 62.99 6.08 -35.92
N LEU A 17 63.92 5.26 -35.42
CA LEU A 17 65.14 4.75 -36.08
C LEU A 17 66.17 5.76 -36.62
N VAL A 18 67.24 5.94 -35.83
CA VAL A 18 68.60 5.38 -36.07
C VAL A 18 69.45 5.82 -34.87
N LEU A 19 69.64 4.96 -33.86
CA LEU A 19 70.71 3.93 -33.73
C LEU A 19 72.05 4.50 -33.26
N LEU A 20 72.73 3.75 -32.37
CA LEU A 20 74.19 3.80 -32.08
C LEU A 20 74.67 5.10 -31.33
N VAL A 21 75.73 5.14 -30.49
CA VAL A 21 76.78 4.17 -30.09
C VAL A 21 77.11 4.34 -28.57
N THR A 22 77.13 3.26 -27.77
CA THR A 22 77.76 3.14 -26.41
C THR A 22 77.36 4.13 -25.28
N GLY A 23 77.66 3.89 -23.99
CA GLY A 23 78.08 2.65 -23.34
C GLY A 23 78.79 2.85 -21.98
N ILE A 24 78.88 1.74 -21.22
CA ILE A 24 79.77 1.50 -20.07
C ILE A 24 79.48 2.23 -18.74
N HIS A 25 79.40 1.40 -17.69
CA HIS A 25 79.63 1.59 -16.25
C HIS A 25 80.35 2.89 -15.78
N SER A 26 80.14 3.40 -14.56
CA SER A 26 79.65 2.71 -13.36
C SER A 26 79.08 3.68 -12.32
N ASN A 27 78.05 3.27 -11.57
CA ASN A 27 77.93 3.70 -10.17
C ASN A 27 77.25 2.61 -9.32
N LYS A 28 77.69 2.43 -8.07
CA LYS A 28 77.20 1.37 -7.17
C LYS A 28 76.02 1.85 -6.33
N GLU A 29 74.81 1.40 -6.63
CA GLU A 29 73.76 1.27 -5.62
C GLU A 29 73.60 -0.17 -5.14
N THR A 30 73.36 -0.34 -3.84
CA THR A 30 73.39 -1.63 -3.17
C THR A 30 72.08 -2.41 -3.39
N THR A 31 72.20 -3.67 -3.79
CA THR A 31 71.04 -4.51 -4.17
C THR A 31 70.14 -4.85 -2.98
N LYS A 32 69.10 -4.05 -2.73
CA LYS A 32 67.91 -4.52 -2.00
C LYS A 32 67.08 -5.40 -2.93
N LYS A 33 67.21 -6.73 -2.79
CA LYS A 33 66.37 -7.71 -3.52
C LYS A 33 64.91 -7.52 -3.15
N VAL A 34 64.14 -6.83 -4.01
CA VAL A 34 62.68 -6.75 -3.91
C VAL A 34 62.10 -8.15 -4.06
N LYS A 35 61.70 -8.76 -2.93
CA LYS A 35 60.98 -10.04 -2.94
C LYS A 35 59.65 -9.81 -3.67
N ARG A 36 59.34 -10.64 -4.68
CA ARG A 36 58.00 -10.70 -5.27
C ARG A 36 56.98 -10.84 -4.13
N PRO A 37 55.89 -10.06 -4.08
CA PRO A 37 54.90 -10.16 -3.02
C PRO A 37 54.34 -11.58 -2.98
N LYS A 38 54.39 -12.23 -1.81
CA LYS A 38 53.86 -13.59 -1.65
C LYS A 38 52.34 -13.55 -1.81
N PHE A 39 51.83 -14.19 -2.85
CA PHE A 39 50.39 -14.39 -3.02
C PHE A 39 49.82 -15.06 -1.76
N THR A 40 49.01 -14.31 -1.02
CA THR A 40 48.50 -14.71 0.30
C THR A 40 46.99 -14.81 0.19
N VAL A 41 46.47 -16.00 0.49
CA VAL A 41 45.02 -16.24 0.45
C VAL A 41 44.38 -15.59 1.68
N PRO A 42 43.37 -14.71 1.51
CA PRO A 42 42.71 -14.04 2.62
C PRO A 42 41.98 -15.04 3.52
N GLN A 43 42.14 -14.90 4.84
CA GLN A 43 41.39 -15.68 5.83
C GLN A 43 40.08 -14.95 6.18
N ILE A 44 38.99 -15.72 6.34
CA ILE A 44 37.68 -15.19 6.73
C ILE A 44 37.16 -15.94 7.98
N ASN A 45 36.21 -15.35 8.70
CA ASN A 45 35.55 -16.00 9.82
C ASN A 45 34.32 -16.81 9.35
N CYS A 46 33.86 -17.77 10.15
CA CYS A 46 32.69 -18.59 9.84
C CYS A 46 31.37 -17.79 9.69
N ASP A 47 31.26 -16.57 10.23
CA ASP A 47 30.09 -15.70 10.08
C ASP A 47 30.05 -14.92 8.75
N VAL A 48 31.14 -14.94 7.97
CA VAL A 48 31.25 -14.18 6.73
C VAL A 48 30.33 -14.78 5.66
N LYS A 49 29.34 -14.00 5.25
CA LYS A 49 28.36 -14.34 4.21
C LYS A 49 28.86 -13.94 2.82
N ALA A 50 28.59 -14.75 1.80
CA ALA A 50 29.11 -14.51 0.44
C ALA A 50 28.66 -13.15 -0.14
N GLY A 51 27.45 -12.70 0.18
CA GLY A 51 26.92 -11.39 -0.23
C GLY A 51 27.64 -10.19 0.39
N LYS A 52 28.39 -10.36 1.49
CA LYS A 52 29.25 -9.29 2.05
C LYS A 52 30.51 -9.06 1.20
N ILE A 53 30.93 -10.02 0.39
CA ILE A 53 32.12 -9.93 -0.48
C ILE A 53 31.65 -9.50 -1.87
N ILE A 54 32.28 -8.48 -2.47
CA ILE A 54 31.91 -7.95 -3.80
C ILE A 54 32.48 -8.83 -4.92
N ASN A 55 33.66 -9.44 -4.72
CA ASN A 55 34.37 -10.19 -5.75
C ASN A 55 33.49 -11.32 -6.34
N PRO A 56 33.38 -11.44 -7.68
CA PRO A 56 32.53 -12.45 -8.32
C PRO A 56 33.12 -13.86 -8.25
N GLU A 57 34.45 -13.98 -8.23
CA GLU A 57 35.17 -15.22 -7.96
C GLU A 57 36.41 -14.90 -7.11
N PHE A 58 36.65 -15.71 -6.06
CA PHE A 58 37.73 -15.46 -5.10
C PHE A 58 38.08 -16.74 -4.31
N VAL A 59 39.33 -16.82 -3.83
CA VAL A 59 39.81 -17.91 -2.97
C VAL A 59 39.92 -17.41 -1.53
N VAL A 60 39.43 -18.16 -0.57
CA VAL A 60 39.54 -17.85 0.87
C VAL A 60 40.14 -19.00 1.66
N LYS A 61 40.62 -18.69 2.87
CA LYS A 61 40.92 -19.68 3.91
C LYS A 61 39.86 -19.60 5.02
N CYS A 62 39.19 -20.71 5.28
CA CYS A 62 38.27 -20.89 6.40
C CYS A 62 38.99 -21.52 7.62
N PRO A 63 38.59 -21.17 8.86
CA PRO A 63 39.07 -21.82 10.08
C PRO A 63 38.32 -23.13 10.35
N ALA A 64 38.75 -23.86 11.37
CA ALA A 64 38.01 -24.98 11.94
C ALA A 64 36.72 -24.52 12.64
N GLY A 65 35.79 -25.45 12.88
CA GLY A 65 34.63 -25.24 13.75
C GLY A 65 33.44 -24.50 13.13
N CYS A 66 33.33 -24.43 11.80
CA CYS A 66 32.23 -23.74 11.11
C CYS A 66 30.91 -24.55 11.03
N GLN A 67 30.78 -25.66 11.75
CA GLN A 67 29.54 -26.46 11.85
C GLN A 67 28.50 -25.92 12.85
N ASP A 68 28.84 -24.93 13.69
CA ASP A 68 27.90 -24.32 14.64
C ASP A 68 26.63 -23.78 13.93
N PRO A 69 25.40 -24.20 14.32
CA PRO A 69 24.15 -23.77 13.70
C PRO A 69 23.94 -22.25 13.58
N ARG A 70 24.65 -21.42 14.37
CA ARG A 70 24.62 -19.96 14.21
C ARG A 70 25.14 -19.50 12.85
N TYR A 71 25.99 -20.28 12.19
CA TYR A 71 26.56 -19.99 10.86
C TYR A 71 25.64 -20.44 9.72
N HIS A 72 24.41 -19.94 9.75
CA HIS A 72 23.31 -20.28 8.84
C HIS A 72 23.72 -20.48 7.37
N VAL A 73 23.34 -21.64 6.81
CA VAL A 73 23.52 -22.02 5.40
C VAL A 73 22.14 -22.17 4.75
N TYR A 74 21.97 -21.69 3.52
CA TYR A 74 20.70 -21.75 2.79
C TYR A 74 20.90 -22.36 1.40
N GLY A 75 20.26 -23.50 1.16
CA GLY A 75 20.40 -24.29 -0.07
C GLY A 75 21.32 -25.50 0.02
N THR A 76 21.45 -26.19 -1.12
CA THR A 76 22.25 -27.41 -1.33
C THR A 76 22.95 -27.23 -2.67
N ASP A 77 24.27 -27.47 -2.70
CA ASP A 77 25.21 -27.29 -3.83
C ASP A 77 25.34 -25.84 -4.36
N ILE A 78 24.21 -25.21 -4.68
CA ILE A 78 24.08 -23.79 -4.99
C ILE A 78 23.45 -23.09 -3.77
N TYR A 79 24.23 -22.24 -3.13
CA TYR A 79 23.87 -21.59 -1.85
C TYR A 79 23.42 -20.16 -2.09
N ALA A 80 22.37 -19.69 -1.40
CA ALA A 80 22.00 -18.28 -1.44
C ALA A 80 23.11 -17.43 -0.82
N SER A 81 23.44 -16.26 -1.37
CA SER A 81 24.58 -15.45 -0.90
C SER A 81 24.44 -14.91 0.54
N TYR A 82 23.27 -15.06 1.15
CA TYR A 82 23.01 -14.85 2.57
C TYR A 82 23.56 -15.97 3.49
N SER A 83 24.11 -17.05 2.93
CA SER A 83 24.73 -18.16 3.67
C SER A 83 26.14 -17.85 4.14
N SER A 84 26.58 -18.46 5.24
CA SER A 84 28.00 -18.56 5.61
C SER A 84 28.80 -19.20 4.47
N VAL A 85 29.91 -18.57 4.08
CA VAL A 85 30.85 -19.11 3.07
C VAL A 85 31.47 -20.42 3.56
N CYS A 86 31.95 -20.43 4.81
CA CYS A 86 32.63 -21.60 5.37
C CYS A 86 31.65 -22.70 5.80
N GLY A 87 30.48 -22.35 6.33
CA GLY A 87 29.42 -23.31 6.63
C GLY A 87 28.91 -24.02 5.37
N ALA A 88 28.73 -23.28 4.26
CA ALA A 88 28.38 -23.86 2.96
C ALA A 88 29.47 -24.78 2.41
N ALA A 89 30.75 -24.42 2.59
CA ALA A 89 31.87 -25.27 2.21
C ALA A 89 31.89 -26.60 2.97
N VAL A 90 31.68 -26.57 4.30
CA VAL A 90 31.59 -27.81 5.09
C VAL A 90 30.36 -28.61 4.68
N HIS A 91 29.18 -28.00 4.59
CA HIS A 91 27.94 -28.66 4.13
C HIS A 91 28.12 -29.38 2.78
N SER A 92 28.81 -28.75 1.82
CA SER A 92 29.10 -29.31 0.50
C SER A 92 30.11 -30.47 0.47
N GLY A 93 30.86 -30.70 1.55
CA GLY A 93 31.95 -31.70 1.59
C GLY A 93 33.24 -31.26 0.87
N VAL A 94 33.27 -30.06 0.27
CA VAL A 94 34.49 -29.40 -0.25
C VAL A 94 35.49 -29.10 0.88
N LEU A 95 35.02 -29.07 2.13
CA LEU A 95 35.82 -28.84 3.31
C LEU A 95 35.36 -29.73 4.46
N ASP A 96 36.27 -30.18 5.31
CA ASP A 96 35.93 -30.77 6.60
C ASP A 96 35.86 -29.69 7.71
N ASN A 97 35.58 -30.11 8.94
CA ASN A 97 35.51 -29.16 10.07
C ASN A 97 36.89 -28.70 10.60
N SER A 98 38.01 -29.09 9.99
CA SER A 98 39.36 -28.61 10.34
C SER A 98 39.71 -27.28 9.66
N GLY A 99 38.95 -26.89 8.64
CA GLY A 99 39.19 -25.67 7.86
C GLY A 99 40.22 -25.86 6.73
N GLY A 100 40.44 -24.82 5.93
CA GLY A 100 41.27 -24.95 4.73
C GLY A 100 40.93 -23.94 3.64
N LYS A 101 41.37 -24.19 2.40
CA LYS A 101 41.21 -23.26 1.27
C LYS A 101 40.12 -23.71 0.31
N ILE A 102 39.26 -22.78 -0.08
CA ILE A 102 38.15 -23.00 -1.02
C ILE A 102 38.11 -21.91 -2.10
N LEU A 103 37.65 -22.28 -3.29
CA LEU A 103 37.29 -21.37 -4.36
C LEU A 103 35.79 -21.10 -4.31
N VAL A 104 35.41 -19.83 -4.24
CA VAL A 104 34.03 -19.35 -4.20
C VAL A 104 33.72 -18.63 -5.51
N ARG A 105 32.63 -19.01 -6.19
CA ARG A 105 32.12 -18.34 -7.39
C ARG A 105 30.67 -17.91 -7.17
N LYS A 106 30.39 -16.62 -7.33
CA LYS A 106 29.04 -16.07 -7.37
C LYS A 106 28.35 -16.41 -8.69
N VAL A 107 27.06 -16.71 -8.63
CA VAL A 107 26.20 -17.02 -9.79
C VAL A 107 24.82 -16.38 -9.62
N ALA A 108 23.99 -16.40 -10.66
CA ALA A 108 22.65 -15.81 -10.62
C ALA A 108 21.76 -16.45 -9.55
N GLY A 109 20.92 -15.65 -8.90
CA GLY A 109 20.03 -16.08 -7.83
C GLY A 109 18.86 -16.96 -8.29
N GLN A 110 18.58 -18.04 -7.55
CA GLN A 110 17.47 -18.95 -7.82
C GLN A 110 16.10 -18.45 -7.31
N SER A 111 15.03 -19.01 -7.89
CA SER A 111 13.63 -18.84 -7.46
C SER A 111 13.30 -19.48 -6.11
N GLY A 112 14.13 -20.40 -5.63
CA GLY A 112 14.08 -20.99 -4.31
C GLY A 112 15.27 -21.91 -4.09
N TYR A 113 15.54 -22.24 -2.83
CA TYR A 113 16.65 -23.07 -2.39
C TYR A 113 16.10 -24.12 -1.45
N LYS A 114 16.42 -25.39 -1.69
CA LYS A 114 16.04 -26.51 -0.82
C LYS A 114 17.14 -26.73 0.22
N GLY A 115 16.78 -26.76 1.50
CA GLY A 115 17.69 -27.15 2.58
C GLY A 115 17.88 -28.66 2.69
N SER A 116 19.00 -29.08 3.26
CA SER A 116 19.37 -30.47 3.56
C SER A 116 20.21 -30.55 4.82
N TYR A 117 20.38 -31.76 5.36
CA TYR A 117 21.44 -32.04 6.33
C TYR A 117 22.58 -32.75 5.61
N SER A 118 23.81 -32.23 5.73
CA SER A 118 25.00 -32.79 5.06
C SER A 118 26.27 -32.41 5.81
N ASN A 119 27.22 -33.35 5.92
CA ASN A 119 28.56 -33.12 6.49
C ASN A 119 28.56 -32.41 7.86
N GLY A 120 27.61 -32.77 8.73
CA GLY A 120 27.44 -32.20 10.07
C GLY A 120 26.71 -30.85 10.12
N VAL A 121 26.36 -30.25 8.97
CA VAL A 121 25.68 -28.95 8.87
C VAL A 121 24.22 -29.14 8.47
N GLN A 122 23.32 -28.43 9.13
CA GLN A 122 21.94 -28.26 8.67
C GLN A 122 21.84 -27.00 7.79
N SER A 123 21.61 -27.15 6.50
CA SER A 123 21.17 -26.04 5.66
C SER A 123 19.65 -25.88 5.69
N LEU A 124 19.19 -24.66 5.49
CA LEU A 124 17.78 -24.27 5.52
C LEU A 124 17.26 -24.03 4.10
N SER A 125 15.96 -24.25 3.90
CA SER A 125 15.29 -23.80 2.69
C SER A 125 15.14 -22.28 2.70
N LEU A 126 15.19 -21.65 1.52
CA LEU A 126 14.99 -20.21 1.35
C LEU A 126 14.13 -19.95 0.11
N PRO A 127 13.19 -18.98 0.14
CA PRO A 127 12.52 -18.47 -1.05
C PRO A 127 13.49 -17.80 -2.05
N ARG A 128 12.94 -17.22 -3.13
CA ARG A 128 13.70 -16.49 -4.16
C ARG A 128 14.70 -15.51 -3.56
N TRP A 129 15.96 -15.66 -3.91
CA TRP A 129 17.06 -14.79 -3.49
C TRP A 129 17.90 -14.37 -4.70
N ARG A 130 18.45 -13.15 -4.68
CA ARG A 130 18.91 -12.44 -5.90
C ARG A 130 20.28 -12.87 -6.43
N GLU A 131 21.11 -13.46 -5.58
CA GLU A 131 22.50 -13.86 -5.89
C GLU A 131 22.81 -15.18 -5.19
N SER A 132 23.40 -16.15 -5.89
CA SER A 132 23.87 -17.40 -5.28
C SER A 132 25.40 -17.47 -5.32
N PHE A 133 25.96 -18.49 -4.69
CA PHE A 133 27.34 -18.92 -4.91
C PHE A 133 27.45 -20.44 -4.91
N ILE A 134 28.51 -20.92 -5.57
CA ILE A 134 29.00 -22.29 -5.49
C ILE A 134 30.38 -22.30 -4.83
N VAL A 135 30.69 -23.41 -4.17
CA VAL A 135 31.96 -23.68 -3.50
C VAL A 135 32.66 -24.85 -4.19
N SER A 136 33.99 -24.80 -4.27
CA SER A 136 34.81 -25.83 -4.93
C SER A 136 36.21 -25.86 -4.32
N GLU A 137 36.93 -26.96 -4.52
CA GLU A 137 38.32 -27.10 -4.05
C GLU A 137 39.20 -25.99 -4.63
N ALA A 138 40.12 -25.44 -3.83
CA ALA A 138 41.06 -24.39 -4.27
C ALA A 138 42.21 -24.93 -5.16
N LYS A 139 41.88 -25.65 -6.25
CA LYS A 139 42.83 -26.11 -7.27
C LYS A 139 43.18 -24.92 -8.20
N PRO A 140 44.45 -24.47 -8.26
CA PRO A 140 44.82 -23.28 -9.04
C PRO A 140 44.76 -23.56 -10.54
N GLN A 141 43.89 -22.86 -11.26
CA GLN A 141 43.82 -22.94 -12.72
C GLN A 141 45.02 -22.23 -13.36
N LYS A 142 45.71 -22.89 -14.30
CA LYS A 142 46.86 -22.32 -15.01
C LYS A 142 46.46 -21.01 -15.70
N GLY A 143 47.09 -19.90 -15.29
CA GLY A 143 46.89 -18.57 -15.87
C GLY A 143 45.89 -17.67 -15.13
N VAL A 144 45.09 -18.19 -14.19
CA VAL A 144 44.10 -17.37 -13.46
C VAL A 144 44.75 -16.74 -12.22
N THR A 145 44.76 -15.40 -12.17
CA THR A 145 45.22 -14.64 -11.00
C THR A 145 44.04 -14.21 -10.14
N TYR A 146 43.83 -14.90 -9.02
CA TYR A 146 42.82 -14.53 -8.03
C TYR A 146 43.22 -13.26 -7.24
N PRO A 147 42.27 -12.48 -6.70
CA PRO A 147 42.58 -11.31 -5.88
C PRO A 147 43.26 -11.70 -4.57
N SER A 148 44.31 -10.96 -4.18
CA SER A 148 45.05 -11.18 -2.91
C SER A 148 44.37 -10.54 -1.68
N ALA A 149 43.27 -9.83 -1.88
CA ALA A 149 42.46 -9.21 -0.84
C ALA A 149 40.98 -9.25 -1.25
N LEU A 150 40.07 -9.34 -0.26
CA LEU A 150 38.64 -9.33 -0.51
C LEU A 150 38.11 -7.90 -0.39
N THR A 151 37.33 -7.47 -1.38
CA THR A 151 36.60 -6.20 -1.32
C THR A 151 35.25 -6.48 -0.66
N TYR A 152 35.01 -5.90 0.51
CA TYR A 152 33.74 -6.03 1.22
C TYR A 152 32.76 -4.91 0.84
N SER A 153 31.46 -5.25 0.79
CA SER A 153 30.40 -4.25 0.69
C SER A 153 30.38 -3.40 1.96
N SER A 154 30.37 -2.08 1.80
CA SER A 154 30.79 -1.15 2.84
C SER A 154 29.71 -0.86 3.88
N SER A 155 29.58 -1.73 4.88
CA SER A 155 29.30 -1.27 6.25
C SER A 155 30.63 -0.98 6.96
N LYS A 156 30.70 0.13 7.72
CA LYS A 156 31.93 0.52 8.43
C LYS A 156 32.28 -0.54 9.48
N SER A 157 33.48 -1.09 9.42
CA SER A 157 34.03 -1.92 10.50
C SER A 157 34.70 -1.02 11.56
N PRO A 158 34.54 -1.30 12.87
CA PRO A 158 35.31 -0.62 13.90
C PRO A 158 36.80 -0.91 13.77
N ALA A 159 37.64 0.11 13.95
CA ALA A 159 39.08 -0.09 14.05
C ALA A 159 39.43 -0.79 15.37
N ALA A 160 40.38 -1.71 15.34
CA ALA A 160 40.90 -2.33 16.56
C ALA A 160 41.65 -1.29 17.42
N LYS A 161 41.31 -1.20 18.70
CA LYS A 161 42.18 -0.66 19.74
C LYS A 161 42.60 -1.80 20.67
N ALA A 162 43.89 -1.85 20.97
CA ALA A 162 44.47 -2.78 21.93
C ALA A 162 44.70 -2.07 23.27
N GLY A 163 44.57 -2.81 24.36
CA GLY A 163 45.00 -2.40 25.70
C GLY A 163 43.99 -1.56 26.48
N GLU A 164 43.29 -2.21 27.41
CA GLU A 164 43.33 -1.77 28.81
C GLU A 164 43.04 -2.93 29.78
N THR A 165 43.42 -2.75 31.05
CA THR A 165 43.63 -3.82 32.02
C THR A 165 42.37 -4.52 32.51
N THR A 166 42.41 -5.85 32.60
CA THR A 166 41.44 -6.65 33.35
C THR A 166 41.56 -6.41 34.85
N LYS A 167 40.51 -5.87 35.49
CA LYS A 167 40.23 -6.13 36.92
C LYS A 167 39.10 -7.15 37.01
N ALA A 168 39.28 -8.18 37.80
CA ALA A 168 38.27 -9.19 38.04
C ALA A 168 37.13 -8.64 38.93
N TYR A 169 35.92 -9.12 38.72
CA TYR A 169 34.84 -9.04 39.70
C TYR A 169 34.29 -10.44 39.95
N GLN A 170 34.09 -10.79 41.21
CA GLN A 170 33.78 -12.15 41.64
C GLN A 170 32.31 -12.48 41.44
N LYS A 171 32.03 -13.71 40.99
CA LYS A 171 30.67 -14.29 40.98
C LYS A 171 30.47 -15.12 42.24
N PRO A 172 29.45 -14.85 43.08
CA PRO A 172 29.11 -15.73 44.18
C PRO A 172 28.69 -17.14 43.72
N SER A 173 29.18 -18.15 44.42
CA SER A 173 28.53 -19.46 44.60
C SER A 173 27.25 -19.28 45.46
N VAL A 174 26.38 -20.25 45.78
CA VAL A 174 26.50 -21.66 46.26
C VAL A 174 25.11 -22.33 46.09
N PRO A 175 24.86 -23.65 46.28
CA PRO A 175 25.49 -24.87 45.73
C PRO A 175 24.50 -25.79 44.94
N GLY A 176 25.04 -26.89 44.40
CA GLY A 176 24.64 -28.25 44.84
C GLY A 176 23.30 -28.87 44.39
N THR A 177 23.39 -29.83 43.46
CA THR A 177 22.30 -30.75 43.09
C THR A 177 22.34 -32.03 43.94
N THR A 178 21.17 -32.58 44.29
CA THR A 178 20.98 -33.99 44.67
C THR A 178 19.88 -34.57 43.77
N ALA A 179 19.95 -35.86 43.40
CA ALA A 179 19.17 -36.40 42.28
C ALA A 179 18.32 -37.64 42.63
N GLN A 180 17.13 -37.70 41.98
CA GLN A 180 16.33 -38.91 41.71
C GLN A 180 15.67 -39.61 42.92
N PRO A 181 14.66 -40.50 42.74
CA PRO A 181 14.22 -41.16 41.50
C PRO A 181 12.79 -40.85 41.00
N VAL A 182 12.41 -41.54 39.92
CA VAL A 182 11.15 -41.40 39.16
C VAL A 182 10.05 -42.32 39.70
N THR A 183 8.82 -41.82 39.77
CA THR A 183 7.60 -42.65 39.88
C THR A 183 6.57 -42.22 38.83
N LEU A 184 6.06 -43.18 38.06
CA LEU A 184 4.97 -42.97 37.11
C LEU A 184 3.61 -42.99 37.83
N ILE A 185 2.72 -42.05 37.53
CA ILE A 185 1.28 -42.18 37.81
C ILE A 185 0.49 -42.07 36.50
N ARG A 186 -0.48 -42.98 36.39
CA ARG A 186 -1.27 -43.31 35.21
C ARG A 186 -2.70 -42.80 35.42
N VAL A 187 -3.19 -41.93 34.55
CA VAL A 187 -4.62 -41.59 34.46
C VAL A 187 -5.23 -42.29 33.24
N LEU A 188 -6.41 -42.87 33.42
CA LEU A 188 -6.98 -43.88 32.52
C LEU A 188 -7.98 -43.26 31.52
N ARG A 189 -8.03 -43.80 30.30
CA ARG A 189 -9.14 -43.58 29.36
C ARG A 189 -10.39 -44.35 29.81
N THR A 190 -11.57 -43.79 29.55
CA THR A 190 -12.82 -44.54 29.44
C THR A 190 -13.54 -44.17 28.14
N THR A 191 -14.15 -45.16 27.49
CA THR A 191 -14.76 -45.07 26.15
C THR A 191 -15.93 -46.04 26.03
N THR A 192 -17.09 -45.56 25.58
CA THR A 192 -18.19 -46.29 24.88
C THR A 192 -19.23 -45.23 24.44
N ALA A 193 -19.61 -45.16 23.16
CA ALA A 193 -20.76 -45.82 22.51
C ALA A 193 -22.13 -45.31 23.05
N GLU A 194 -23.10 -44.76 22.31
CA GLU A 194 -23.60 -44.87 20.91
C GLU A 194 -24.89 -45.72 20.78
N ALA A 195 -26.05 -45.03 20.72
CA ALA A 195 -27.32 -45.37 20.03
C ALA A 195 -28.37 -44.26 20.34
N THR A 196 -29.06 -43.52 19.46
CA THR A 196 -30.02 -43.76 18.33
C THR A 196 -31.52 -43.70 18.76
N HIS A 197 -32.36 -43.03 17.94
CA HIS A 197 -33.86 -42.99 17.93
C HIS A 197 -34.63 -42.10 18.94
N THR A 198 -35.89 -41.62 18.73
CA THR A 198 -36.61 -41.01 17.56
C THR A 198 -37.88 -40.27 18.07
N THR A 199 -38.33 -39.15 17.46
CA THR A 199 -39.70 -38.53 17.58
C THR A 199 -40.14 -37.98 18.98
N THR A 200 -41.17 -37.14 19.21
CA THR A 200 -42.29 -36.57 18.39
C THR A 200 -42.71 -35.15 18.88
N LEU A 201 -43.63 -34.47 18.18
CA LEU A 201 -44.27 -33.19 18.57
C LEU A 201 -45.27 -33.32 19.76
N SER A 202 -45.54 -32.21 20.47
CA SER A 202 -46.91 -31.61 20.59
C SER A 202 -47.00 -30.32 21.44
N LYS A 203 -48.07 -29.53 21.23
CA LYS A 203 -48.53 -28.37 22.02
C LYS A 203 -50.05 -28.57 22.30
N PRO A 204 -50.68 -27.99 23.35
CA PRO A 204 -51.43 -26.73 23.15
C PRO A 204 -51.48 -25.79 24.40
N SER A 205 -52.32 -24.74 24.33
CA SER A 205 -52.61 -23.72 25.38
C SER A 205 -53.93 -24.07 26.14
N PRO A 206 -54.83 -23.19 26.72
CA PRO A 206 -54.96 -21.71 26.71
C PRO A 206 -55.52 -21.01 28.00
N SER A 207 -56.04 -19.77 27.80
CA SER A 207 -56.78 -18.83 28.70
C SER A 207 -55.92 -17.98 29.67
N ALA A 208 -56.31 -16.77 30.12
CA ALA A 208 -57.46 -15.85 29.84
C ALA A 208 -56.91 -14.40 29.59
N GLY A 209 -57.59 -13.24 29.58
CA GLY A 209 -58.99 -12.78 29.81
C GLY A 209 -59.04 -11.66 30.88
N SER A 210 -59.76 -10.51 30.77
CA SER A 210 -60.59 -9.92 29.68
C SER A 210 -60.82 -8.39 29.89
N SER A 211 -61.33 -7.67 28.86
CA SER A 211 -62.02 -6.33 28.92
C SER A 211 -61.21 -5.10 29.45
N THR A 212 -61.33 -3.82 29.05
CA THR A 212 -62.12 -3.00 28.06
C THR A 212 -61.48 -1.58 27.99
N SER A 213 -61.71 -0.61 27.08
CA SER A 213 -62.53 -0.44 25.85
C SER A 213 -61.96 0.71 24.95
N SER A 214 -62.76 1.66 24.46
CA SER A 214 -62.39 2.94 23.78
C SER A 214 -63.48 4.00 24.07
N PRO A 215 -63.24 5.34 23.92
CA PRO A 215 -63.38 6.02 22.61
C PRO A 215 -62.42 7.23 22.37
N ARG A 216 -62.61 7.95 21.24
CA ARG A 216 -61.85 9.15 20.79
C ARG A 216 -62.70 10.43 20.92
N PRO A 217 -62.10 11.60 21.25
CA PRO A 217 -62.24 12.76 20.34
C PRO A 217 -60.96 13.65 20.22
N GLN A 218 -61.08 14.75 19.46
CA GLN A 218 -60.18 15.94 19.35
C GLN A 218 -61.12 17.20 19.33
N PRO A 219 -60.70 18.49 19.19
CA PRO A 219 -59.36 19.11 19.00
C PRO A 219 -59.11 20.40 19.85
N MET A 220 -58.12 21.24 19.44
CA MET A 220 -57.72 22.57 19.99
C MET A 220 -56.96 22.57 21.35
N GLY A 221 -56.08 23.53 21.67
CA GLY A 221 -55.52 24.67 20.90
C GLY A 221 -54.55 25.57 21.72
N GLN A 222 -53.98 26.60 21.09
CA GLN A 222 -53.18 27.74 21.64
C GLN A 222 -51.74 27.54 22.21
N ARG A 223 -50.75 27.87 21.36
CA ARG A 223 -49.81 29.03 21.45
C ARG A 223 -49.40 29.62 22.83
N SER A 224 -48.09 29.55 23.10
CA SER A 224 -47.17 30.63 23.59
C SER A 224 -45.79 30.32 22.96
N GLN A 225 -45.01 31.23 22.36
CA GLN A 225 -44.26 32.37 22.94
C GLN A 225 -43.42 32.02 24.18
N GLU A 226 -42.20 32.53 24.41
CA GLU A 226 -41.18 33.24 23.60
C GLU A 226 -40.03 33.58 24.57
N LEU A 227 -38.75 33.35 24.22
CA LEU A 227 -37.57 34.16 24.63
C LEU A 227 -36.25 33.45 24.23
N GLU A 228 -35.50 34.01 23.29
CA GLU A 228 -34.03 33.98 23.28
C GLU A 228 -33.53 35.41 23.51
N LEU A 229 -32.48 35.61 24.31
CA LEU A 229 -31.61 36.79 24.18
C LEU A 229 -30.26 36.62 24.90
N TRP A 230 -29.25 37.39 24.43
CA TRP A 230 -28.01 37.81 25.13
C TRP A 230 -26.87 36.78 25.30
N SER A 231 -25.57 37.13 25.25
CA SER A 231 -24.88 38.33 24.66
C SER A 231 -23.33 38.16 24.70
N THR A 232 -22.49 38.74 23.82
CA THR A 232 -22.74 39.33 22.49
C THR A 232 -21.84 38.67 21.41
N THR A 233 -20.65 39.08 20.93
CA THR A 233 -19.84 40.33 20.93
C THR A 233 -18.89 40.20 19.71
N VAL A 234 -19.09 40.82 18.54
CA VAL A 234 -19.00 42.25 18.13
C VAL A 234 -17.57 42.73 17.79
N TYR A 235 -17.38 43.17 16.53
CA TYR A 235 -16.67 44.38 16.02
C TYR A 235 -16.33 44.18 14.52
N THR A 236 -16.57 45.09 13.54
CA THR A 236 -17.57 46.18 13.38
C THR A 236 -17.67 46.61 11.89
N SER A 237 -18.90 46.72 11.37
CA SER A 237 -19.46 47.79 10.50
C SER A 237 -18.53 48.79 9.74
N SER A 238 -18.60 49.00 8.41
CA SER A 238 -19.64 49.71 7.59
C SER A 238 -19.16 51.11 7.09
N PRO A 239 -19.96 51.96 6.39
CA PRO A 239 -20.77 51.77 5.16
C PRO A 239 -20.67 52.91 4.10
N SER A 240 -21.25 52.71 2.91
CA SER A 240 -21.96 53.73 2.07
C SER A 240 -22.61 52.98 0.88
N SER A 241 -23.92 53.04 0.57
CA SER A 241 -24.90 54.12 0.31
C SER A 241 -24.91 54.58 -1.17
N ALA A 242 -26.09 54.93 -1.71
CA ALA A 242 -26.39 54.89 -3.16
C ALA A 242 -26.96 56.22 -3.72
N GLY A 243 -26.89 56.43 -5.05
CA GLY A 243 -27.69 57.46 -5.73
C GLY A 243 -27.30 57.86 -7.17
N THR A 244 -28.22 57.64 -8.12
CA THR A 244 -28.57 58.47 -9.31
C THR A 244 -27.57 58.85 -10.44
N ASN A 245 -28.07 58.77 -11.69
CA ASN A 245 -27.58 59.35 -12.96
C ASN A 245 -28.15 60.79 -13.18
N PRO A 246 -27.93 61.56 -14.29
CA PRO A 246 -27.24 61.28 -15.58
C PRO A 246 -26.29 62.42 -16.12
N GLY A 247 -25.68 62.26 -17.32
CA GLY A 247 -25.09 63.42 -18.05
C GLY A 247 -24.10 63.14 -19.21
N ILE A 248 -24.57 63.19 -20.46
CA ILE A 248 -23.86 62.96 -21.75
C ILE A 248 -22.67 63.92 -22.03
N GLN A 249 -21.52 63.41 -22.56
CA GLN A 249 -20.90 63.92 -23.81
C GLN A 249 -19.84 62.99 -24.47
N ARG A 250 -19.37 63.40 -25.67
CA ARG A 250 -18.69 62.63 -26.74
C ARG A 250 -17.13 62.66 -26.58
N ARG A 251 -16.27 61.99 -27.36
CA ARG A 251 -16.37 61.15 -28.58
C ARG A 251 -15.11 60.25 -28.77
N ASP A 252 -15.21 59.31 -29.71
CA ASP A 252 -14.16 58.72 -30.58
C ASP A 252 -13.84 57.22 -30.45
N SER A 253 -13.21 56.69 -31.51
CA SER A 253 -13.22 55.28 -31.98
C SER A 253 -11.89 55.02 -32.76
N PRO A 254 -11.50 53.78 -33.16
CA PRO A 254 -12.34 52.58 -33.34
C PRO A 254 -11.75 51.21 -32.94
N GLY A 255 -12.61 50.19 -32.96
CA GLY A 255 -12.32 48.95 -33.69
C GLY A 255 -11.45 47.87 -33.05
N ALA A 256 -12.06 47.01 -32.23
CA ALA A 256 -11.62 45.62 -32.04
C ALA A 256 -12.84 44.69 -32.06
N ALA A 257 -12.80 43.63 -32.88
CA ALA A 257 -13.93 42.70 -33.02
C ALA A 257 -14.01 41.75 -31.82
N PHE A 258 -15.20 41.58 -31.25
CA PHE A 258 -15.46 40.60 -30.19
C PHE A 258 -15.37 39.17 -30.73
N GLN A 259 -14.16 38.59 -30.70
CA GLN A 259 -14.01 37.14 -30.82
C GLN A 259 -14.61 36.48 -29.57
N LYS A 260 -15.77 35.83 -29.78
CA LYS A 260 -16.46 35.01 -28.79
C LYS A 260 -15.52 33.87 -28.37
N PRO A 261 -15.11 33.75 -27.08
CA PRO A 261 -14.18 32.69 -26.67
C PRO A 261 -14.83 31.33 -26.92
N ALA A 262 -14.10 30.46 -27.62
CA ALA A 262 -14.51 29.08 -27.84
C ALA A 262 -14.60 28.32 -26.52
N GLY A 263 -15.41 27.24 -26.50
CA GLY A 263 -15.71 26.49 -25.27
C GLY A 263 -14.45 26.03 -24.54
N ALA A 264 -14.44 26.20 -23.21
CA ALA A 264 -13.36 25.73 -22.35
C ALA A 264 -13.14 24.22 -22.55
N TYR A 265 -11.89 23.84 -22.82
CA TYR A 265 -11.51 22.45 -23.08
C TYR A 265 -11.91 21.53 -21.93
N VAL A 266 -12.52 20.38 -22.24
CA VAL A 266 -12.73 19.31 -21.26
C VAL A 266 -11.38 18.64 -20.99
N SER A 267 -10.71 19.14 -19.95
CA SER A 267 -9.56 18.58 -19.22
C SER A 267 -8.70 17.53 -19.94
N LEU A 268 -7.44 17.90 -20.21
CA LEU A 268 -6.36 17.00 -20.63
C LEU A 268 -5.99 15.92 -19.57
N GLY A 269 -6.73 15.84 -18.45
CA GLY A 269 -6.49 14.93 -17.33
C GLY A 269 -7.66 14.02 -16.95
N CYS A 270 -8.80 14.04 -17.64
CA CYS A 270 -9.90 13.12 -17.31
C CYS A 270 -9.54 11.67 -17.70
N LYS A 271 -9.15 10.85 -16.71
CA LYS A 271 -8.66 9.47 -16.91
C LYS A 271 -9.39 8.48 -16.00
N ILE A 272 -10.62 8.13 -16.40
CA ILE A 272 -11.50 7.18 -15.71
C ILE A 272 -11.76 5.93 -16.56
N ASP A 273 -12.15 4.84 -15.91
CA ASP A 273 -12.62 3.61 -16.57
C ASP A 273 -14.12 3.49 -16.34
N LEU A 274 -14.89 3.62 -17.43
CA LEU A 274 -16.33 3.86 -17.40
C LEU A 274 -17.12 2.67 -17.96
N SER A 275 -18.04 2.12 -17.15
CA SER A 275 -19.05 1.16 -17.58
C SER A 275 -20.41 1.83 -17.63
N PHE A 276 -21.06 1.86 -18.79
CA PHE A 276 -22.49 2.15 -18.87
C PHE A 276 -23.29 0.87 -18.65
N LEU A 277 -24.20 0.89 -17.68
CA LEU A 277 -25.19 -0.15 -17.42
C LEU A 277 -26.51 0.35 -18.00
N ILE A 278 -26.80 -0.04 -19.24
CA ILE A 278 -27.99 0.40 -19.97
C ILE A 278 -29.17 -0.52 -19.73
N ASP A 279 -30.34 0.07 -19.47
CA ASP A 279 -31.59 -0.66 -19.39
C ASP A 279 -31.93 -1.20 -20.79
N GLY A 280 -32.11 -2.51 -20.89
CA GLY A 280 -32.54 -3.22 -22.10
C GLY A 280 -33.86 -3.96 -21.93
N SER A 281 -34.56 -3.76 -20.82
CA SER A 281 -35.84 -4.39 -20.44
C SER A 281 -36.96 -4.13 -21.45
N ALA A 282 -38.12 -4.77 -21.24
CA ALA A 282 -39.30 -4.56 -22.09
C ALA A 282 -39.97 -3.20 -21.88
N SER A 283 -39.98 -2.66 -20.65
CA SER A 283 -40.77 -1.48 -20.25
C SER A 283 -40.45 -0.22 -21.06
N ILE A 284 -39.16 0.02 -21.33
CA ILE A 284 -38.69 1.18 -22.10
C ILE A 284 -39.17 1.17 -23.56
N GLY A 285 -39.35 -0.02 -24.16
CA GLY A 285 -39.65 -0.18 -25.58
C GLY A 285 -38.63 0.45 -26.55
N LYS A 286 -38.82 0.18 -27.85
CA LYS A 286 -37.82 0.49 -28.90
C LYS A 286 -37.52 1.99 -29.05
N ARG A 287 -38.49 2.88 -28.77
CA ARG A 287 -38.31 4.34 -28.93
C ARG A 287 -37.45 4.95 -27.82
N ARG A 288 -37.71 4.62 -26.55
CA ARG A 288 -36.90 5.10 -25.41
C ARG A 288 -35.50 4.50 -25.47
N PHE A 289 -35.37 3.21 -25.81
CA PHE A 289 -34.07 2.58 -26.02
C PHE A 289 -33.21 3.29 -27.07
N ARG A 290 -33.79 3.75 -28.20
CA ARG A 290 -33.04 4.57 -29.18
C ARG A 290 -32.53 5.89 -28.61
N ILE A 291 -33.30 6.56 -27.74
CA ILE A 291 -32.88 7.78 -27.04
C ILE A 291 -31.74 7.46 -26.05
N GLN A 292 -31.81 6.34 -25.34
CA GLN A 292 -30.74 5.87 -24.45
C GLN A 292 -29.42 5.67 -25.19
N LYS A 293 -29.46 5.03 -26.38
CA LYS A 293 -28.28 4.83 -27.22
C LYS A 293 -27.70 6.15 -27.74
N GLN A 294 -28.54 7.12 -28.11
CA GLN A 294 -28.07 8.45 -28.51
C GLN A 294 -27.35 9.16 -27.35
N PHE A 295 -27.93 9.13 -26.15
CA PHE A 295 -27.31 9.70 -24.95
C PHE A 295 -25.92 9.08 -24.65
N LEU A 296 -25.76 7.76 -24.79
CA LEU A 296 -24.45 7.10 -24.68
C LEU A 296 -23.45 7.62 -25.71
N ALA A 297 -23.86 7.79 -26.98
CA ALA A 297 -22.99 8.32 -28.04
C ALA A 297 -22.62 9.78 -27.79
N ASP A 298 -23.55 10.60 -27.28
CA ASP A 298 -23.30 12.01 -26.94
C ASP A 298 -22.30 12.13 -25.79
N VAL A 299 -22.42 11.30 -24.74
CA VAL A 299 -21.44 11.22 -23.64
C VAL A 299 -20.09 10.70 -24.14
N ALA A 300 -20.07 9.67 -24.99
CA ALA A 300 -18.83 9.15 -25.58
C ALA A 300 -18.11 10.20 -26.44
N GLN A 301 -18.85 11.09 -27.11
CA GLN A 301 -18.28 12.18 -27.87
C GLN A 301 -17.77 13.33 -26.97
N ALA A 302 -18.52 13.68 -25.92
CA ALA A 302 -18.15 14.74 -24.98
C ALA A 302 -17.01 14.37 -24.01
N LEU A 303 -16.79 13.07 -23.74
CA LEU A 303 -15.67 12.55 -22.96
C LEU A 303 -14.37 12.36 -23.77
N HIS A 304 -14.41 12.51 -25.10
CA HIS A 304 -13.27 12.25 -26.00
C HIS A 304 -12.59 10.89 -25.71
N ILE A 305 -13.40 9.81 -25.64
CA ILE A 305 -12.95 8.46 -25.29
C ILE A 305 -11.77 8.00 -26.15
N GLY A 306 -10.71 7.54 -25.48
CA GLY A 306 -9.49 7.06 -26.11
C GLY A 306 -8.43 6.63 -25.09
N PRO A 307 -7.33 5.99 -25.53
CA PRO A 307 -6.39 5.30 -24.64
C PRO A 307 -5.67 6.24 -23.65
N ALA A 308 -5.46 7.50 -24.03
CA ALA A 308 -4.88 8.54 -23.17
C ALA A 308 -5.86 9.10 -22.13
N GLY A 309 -7.16 9.17 -22.47
CA GLY A 309 -8.22 9.80 -21.68
C GLY A 309 -9.11 8.78 -20.95
N PRO A 310 -10.44 8.97 -20.93
CA PRO A 310 -11.36 7.97 -20.39
C PRO A 310 -11.46 6.75 -21.31
N LEU A 311 -11.71 5.58 -20.74
CA LEU A 311 -12.13 4.38 -21.48
C LEU A 311 -13.60 4.09 -21.20
N MET A 312 -14.35 3.61 -22.20
CA MET A 312 -15.77 3.28 -22.07
C MET A 312 -16.06 1.86 -22.56
N GLY A 313 -16.87 1.11 -21.81
CA GLY A 313 -17.59 -0.05 -22.32
C GLY A 313 -19.06 -0.06 -21.91
N VAL A 314 -19.84 -0.96 -22.49
CA VAL A 314 -21.29 -1.02 -22.33
C VAL A 314 -21.74 -2.42 -21.94
N VAL A 315 -22.50 -2.48 -20.85
CA VAL A 315 -23.22 -3.66 -20.37
C VAL A 315 -24.70 -3.36 -20.45
N GLN A 316 -25.45 -4.21 -21.14
CA GLN A 316 -26.92 -4.11 -21.17
C GLN A 316 -27.49 -5.09 -20.16
N TYR A 317 -28.41 -4.61 -19.32
CA TYR A 317 -29.20 -5.44 -18.44
C TYR A 317 -30.63 -5.63 -18.95
N GLY A 318 -31.35 -6.49 -18.25
CA GLY A 318 -32.60 -7.14 -18.60
C GLY A 318 -32.84 -8.19 -17.52
N ASP A 319 -33.36 -9.36 -17.88
CA ASP A 319 -33.36 -10.50 -16.94
C ASP A 319 -31.95 -10.89 -16.49
N ASN A 320 -30.99 -10.88 -17.43
CA ASN A 320 -29.58 -11.18 -17.19
C ASN A 320 -28.65 -10.21 -17.95
N PRO A 321 -27.68 -9.58 -17.26
CA PRO A 321 -26.75 -8.63 -17.87
C PRO A 321 -25.77 -9.31 -18.86
N ALA A 322 -25.38 -8.57 -19.89
CA ALA A 322 -24.34 -8.98 -20.84
C ALA A 322 -23.51 -7.78 -21.32
N THR A 323 -22.20 -7.97 -21.42
CA THR A 323 -21.28 -7.00 -22.03
C THR A 323 -21.45 -6.99 -23.55
N HIS A 324 -21.75 -5.83 -24.14
CA HIS A 324 -21.69 -5.64 -25.59
C HIS A 324 -20.25 -5.39 -26.05
N PHE A 325 -19.51 -4.59 -25.28
CA PHE A 325 -18.07 -4.37 -25.48
C PHE A 325 -17.42 -3.86 -24.18
N ASN A 326 -16.13 -4.17 -24.00
CA ASN A 326 -15.35 -3.82 -22.80
C ASN A 326 -14.41 -2.62 -23.03
N LEU A 327 -13.73 -2.17 -21.96
CA LEU A 327 -12.89 -0.97 -21.92
C LEU A 327 -11.76 -0.94 -22.97
N LYS A 328 -11.34 -2.10 -23.49
CA LYS A 328 -10.29 -2.22 -24.54
C LYS A 328 -10.84 -2.51 -25.95
N THR A 329 -12.14 -2.66 -26.15
CA THR A 329 -12.72 -3.09 -27.44
C THR A 329 -12.75 -1.95 -28.46
N HIS A 330 -13.04 -0.71 -28.02
CA HIS A 330 -13.10 0.47 -28.88
C HIS A 330 -12.30 1.60 -28.25
N VAL A 331 -11.41 2.21 -29.04
CA VAL A 331 -10.40 3.17 -28.57
C VAL A 331 -10.59 4.57 -29.16
N SER A 332 -11.75 4.86 -29.75
CA SER A 332 -12.16 6.20 -30.17
C SER A 332 -13.67 6.44 -29.95
N SER A 333 -14.06 7.68 -29.72
CA SER A 333 -15.48 8.10 -29.69
C SER A 333 -16.25 7.75 -30.97
N ARG A 334 -15.58 7.75 -32.13
CA ARG A 334 -16.22 7.47 -33.44
C ARG A 334 -16.62 6.00 -33.56
N ASP A 335 -15.69 5.10 -33.24
CA ASP A 335 -15.94 3.66 -33.29
C ASP A 335 -16.96 3.25 -32.23
N LEU A 336 -16.88 3.85 -31.04
CA LEU A 336 -17.87 3.69 -29.98
C LEU A 336 -19.27 4.11 -30.43
N LYS A 337 -19.43 5.28 -31.06
CA LYS A 337 -20.73 5.70 -31.59
C LYS A 337 -21.31 4.66 -32.56
N THR A 338 -20.53 4.19 -33.52
CA THR A 338 -20.96 3.16 -34.49
C THR A 338 -21.23 1.80 -33.84
N ALA A 339 -20.53 1.44 -32.76
CA ALA A 339 -20.82 0.24 -31.98
C ALA A 339 -22.11 0.37 -31.15
N ILE A 340 -22.29 1.50 -30.45
CA ILE A 340 -23.50 1.84 -29.69
C ILE A 340 -24.72 1.82 -30.61
N GLU A 341 -24.65 2.42 -31.79
CA GLU A 341 -25.73 2.44 -32.78
C GLU A 341 -26.22 1.02 -33.15
N LYS A 342 -25.33 0.02 -33.18
CA LYS A 342 -25.66 -1.38 -33.49
C LYS A 342 -26.29 -2.18 -32.36
N ILE A 343 -26.23 -1.71 -31.10
CA ILE A 343 -26.79 -2.45 -29.94
C ILE A 343 -28.30 -2.65 -30.09
N THR A 344 -28.78 -3.89 -29.93
CA THR A 344 -30.21 -4.26 -29.96
C THR A 344 -30.81 -4.30 -28.54
N GLN A 345 -32.13 -4.16 -28.43
CA GLN A 345 -32.87 -4.31 -27.17
C GLN A 345 -33.10 -5.81 -26.90
N ARG A 346 -32.83 -6.29 -25.67
CA ARG A 346 -32.96 -7.72 -25.32
C ARG A 346 -34.28 -8.10 -24.64
N GLY A 347 -34.98 -7.14 -24.02
CA GLY A 347 -36.20 -7.38 -23.25
C GLY A 347 -35.91 -7.88 -21.83
N GLY A 348 -36.96 -8.40 -21.19
CA GLY A 348 -36.92 -8.85 -19.79
C GLY A 348 -37.28 -7.76 -18.77
N LEU A 349 -36.98 -8.05 -17.51
CA LEU A 349 -37.15 -7.16 -16.35
C LEU A 349 -35.99 -6.16 -16.20
N SER A 350 -36.10 -5.18 -15.29
CA SER A 350 -35.04 -4.17 -15.01
C SER A 350 -34.16 -4.56 -13.81
N ASN A 351 -33.45 -5.69 -13.90
CA ASN A 351 -32.63 -6.23 -12.80
C ASN A 351 -31.28 -5.48 -12.64
N VAL A 352 -31.32 -4.30 -12.04
CA VAL A 352 -30.16 -3.43 -11.79
C VAL A 352 -29.18 -4.02 -10.77
N GLY A 353 -29.65 -4.63 -9.69
CA GLY A 353 -28.80 -5.23 -8.66
C GLY A 353 -27.93 -6.35 -9.24
N ARG A 354 -28.53 -7.22 -10.06
CA ARG A 354 -27.83 -8.22 -10.86
C ARG A 354 -26.80 -7.59 -11.80
N ALA A 355 -27.13 -6.47 -12.45
CA ALA A 355 -26.21 -5.75 -13.34
C ALA A 355 -25.00 -5.16 -12.60
N ILE A 356 -25.22 -4.52 -11.44
CA ILE A 356 -24.17 -3.97 -10.57
C ILE A 356 -23.25 -5.10 -10.06
N SER A 357 -23.83 -6.23 -9.63
CA SER A 357 -23.08 -7.43 -9.22
C SER A 357 -22.24 -8.00 -10.36
N PHE A 358 -22.78 -8.02 -11.58
CA PHE A 358 -22.07 -8.49 -12.78
C PHE A 358 -20.88 -7.60 -13.15
N VAL A 359 -21.03 -6.27 -13.18
CA VAL A 359 -19.90 -5.38 -13.54
C VAL A 359 -18.79 -5.40 -12.49
N THR A 360 -19.17 -5.53 -11.21
CA THR A 360 -18.24 -5.64 -10.08
C THR A 360 -17.37 -6.90 -10.19
N LYS A 361 -17.98 -8.04 -10.55
CA LYS A 361 -17.29 -9.33 -10.61
C LYS A 361 -16.54 -9.58 -11.93
N ASN A 362 -17.05 -9.07 -13.05
CA ASN A 362 -16.57 -9.46 -14.39
C ASN A 362 -15.98 -8.30 -15.20
N PHE A 363 -16.65 -7.14 -15.22
CA PHE A 363 -16.34 -6.06 -16.16
C PHE A 363 -15.08 -5.28 -15.77
N PHE A 364 -14.96 -4.83 -14.51
CA PHE A 364 -13.80 -4.06 -14.03
C PHE A 364 -12.60 -4.98 -13.70
N SER A 365 -12.13 -5.70 -14.72
CA SER A 365 -11.01 -6.64 -14.62
C SER A 365 -9.92 -6.32 -15.66
N LYS A 366 -8.67 -6.63 -15.31
CA LYS A 366 -7.49 -6.35 -16.17
C LYS A 366 -7.63 -6.99 -17.57
N VAL A 367 -8.23 -8.18 -17.66
CA VAL A 367 -8.49 -8.88 -18.93
C VAL A 367 -9.47 -8.12 -19.84
N ASN A 368 -10.39 -7.34 -19.26
CA ASN A 368 -11.39 -6.53 -19.96
C ASN A 368 -10.92 -5.08 -20.24
N GLY A 369 -9.65 -4.77 -19.96
CA GLY A 369 -9.05 -3.45 -20.22
C GLY A 369 -9.07 -2.48 -19.05
N ASN A 370 -9.44 -2.93 -17.84
CA ASN A 370 -9.34 -2.07 -16.66
C ASN A 370 -7.87 -1.74 -16.36
N ARG A 371 -7.59 -0.44 -16.21
CA ARG A 371 -6.23 0.10 -16.08
C ARG A 371 -5.67 0.06 -14.66
N GLY A 372 -6.50 -0.28 -13.67
CA GLY A 372 -6.10 -0.39 -12.25
C GLY A 372 -5.81 0.94 -11.56
N GLY A 373 -5.06 1.85 -12.19
CA GLY A 373 -4.74 3.18 -11.63
C GLY A 373 -5.87 4.22 -11.77
N ALA A 374 -6.72 4.09 -12.79
CA ALA A 374 -7.86 4.97 -13.03
C ALA A 374 -9.00 4.74 -12.01
N PRO A 375 -9.85 5.75 -11.72
CA PRO A 375 -11.11 5.54 -11.02
C PRO A 375 -12.08 4.67 -11.83
N ASN A 376 -12.71 3.70 -11.17
CA ASN A 376 -13.78 2.89 -11.76
C ASN A 376 -15.11 3.62 -11.58
N VAL A 377 -15.86 3.79 -12.67
CA VAL A 377 -17.15 4.50 -12.68
C VAL A 377 -18.21 3.66 -13.38
N ALA A 378 -19.32 3.37 -12.68
CA ALA A 378 -20.46 2.67 -13.23
C ALA A 378 -21.65 3.63 -13.35
N VAL A 379 -22.08 3.96 -14.57
CA VAL A 379 -23.27 4.78 -14.80
C VAL A 379 -24.45 3.87 -15.10
N VAL A 380 -25.37 3.79 -14.15
CA VAL A 380 -26.64 3.07 -14.28
C VAL A 380 -27.69 4.00 -14.85
N ILE A 381 -28.41 3.57 -15.89
CA ILE A 381 -29.61 4.25 -16.40
C ILE A 381 -30.81 3.33 -16.15
N VAL A 382 -31.84 3.80 -15.46
CA VAL A 382 -33.10 3.07 -15.22
C VAL A 382 -34.32 3.90 -15.65
N ASP A 383 -35.37 3.23 -16.12
CA ASP A 383 -36.70 3.81 -16.34
C ASP A 383 -37.59 3.45 -15.14
N GLY A 384 -38.11 4.44 -14.41
CA GLY A 384 -38.85 4.21 -13.17
C GLY A 384 -37.96 3.71 -12.02
N TRP A 385 -37.94 2.40 -11.79
CA TRP A 385 -37.26 1.77 -10.66
C TRP A 385 -36.81 0.31 -10.95
N PRO A 386 -35.81 -0.22 -10.22
CA PRO A 386 -35.35 -1.60 -10.37
C PRO A 386 -36.41 -2.67 -10.06
N THR A 387 -36.32 -3.82 -10.73
CA THR A 387 -37.11 -5.03 -10.43
C THR A 387 -36.42 -5.99 -9.44
N ASP A 388 -35.24 -5.62 -8.93
CA ASP A 388 -34.50 -6.35 -7.91
C ASP A 388 -33.89 -5.40 -6.85
N LYS A 389 -33.37 -5.95 -5.76
CA LYS A 389 -32.68 -5.19 -4.71
C LYS A 389 -31.28 -4.79 -5.16
N VAL A 390 -30.89 -3.53 -4.97
CA VAL A 390 -29.60 -2.99 -5.41
C VAL A 390 -28.61 -2.81 -4.26
N GLU A 391 -29.08 -2.67 -3.02
CA GLU A 391 -28.28 -2.28 -1.84
C GLU A 391 -27.04 -3.16 -1.63
N GLU A 392 -27.21 -4.47 -1.53
CA GLU A 392 -26.11 -5.42 -1.28
C GLU A 392 -25.14 -5.52 -2.46
N ALA A 393 -25.66 -5.56 -3.69
CA ALA A 393 -24.82 -5.53 -4.89
C ALA A 393 -23.98 -4.24 -4.98
N SER A 394 -24.57 -3.12 -4.58
CA SER A 394 -23.93 -1.81 -4.57
C SER A 394 -22.96 -1.64 -3.39
N ARG A 395 -23.24 -2.24 -2.23
CA ARG A 395 -22.28 -2.34 -1.12
C ARG A 395 -20.99 -3.01 -1.60
N LEU A 396 -21.10 -4.18 -2.23
CA LEU A 396 -19.96 -4.89 -2.82
C LEU A 396 -19.24 -4.07 -3.90
N ALA A 397 -19.98 -3.35 -4.76
CA ALA A 397 -19.39 -2.49 -5.79
C ALA A 397 -18.55 -1.34 -5.19
N ARG A 398 -19.11 -0.63 -4.20
CA ARG A 398 -18.42 0.46 -3.48
C ARG A 398 -17.20 -0.07 -2.72
N GLU A 399 -17.31 -1.19 -2.02
CA GLU A 399 -16.20 -1.88 -1.36
C GLU A 399 -15.14 -2.43 -2.33
N SER A 400 -15.48 -2.56 -3.61
CA SER A 400 -14.55 -2.90 -4.72
C SER A 400 -13.97 -1.67 -5.42
N GLY A 401 -14.28 -0.46 -4.93
CA GLY A 401 -13.74 0.80 -5.44
C GLY A 401 -14.49 1.42 -6.61
N ILE A 402 -15.74 1.01 -6.86
CA ILE A 402 -16.54 1.43 -8.02
C ILE A 402 -17.48 2.57 -7.61
N ASN A 403 -17.38 3.70 -8.33
CA ASN A 403 -18.26 4.84 -8.15
C ASN A 403 -19.53 4.65 -8.98
N ILE A 404 -20.63 4.32 -8.31
CA ILE A 404 -21.95 4.22 -8.96
C ILE A 404 -22.54 5.63 -9.11
N PHE A 405 -22.86 5.99 -10.35
CA PHE A 405 -23.76 7.09 -10.69
C PHE A 405 -25.10 6.51 -11.10
N PHE A 406 -26.20 7.11 -10.63
CA PHE A 406 -27.55 6.62 -10.86
C PHE A 406 -28.36 7.66 -11.64
N ILE A 407 -28.72 7.34 -12.87
CA ILE A 407 -29.59 8.15 -13.73
C ILE A 407 -30.98 7.53 -13.72
N THR A 408 -31.88 8.13 -12.94
CA THR A 408 -33.28 7.71 -12.83
C THR A 408 -34.13 8.55 -13.76
N ILE A 409 -34.71 7.94 -14.79
CA ILE A 409 -35.62 8.59 -15.74
C ILE A 409 -37.05 8.26 -15.33
N GLU A 410 -37.94 9.26 -15.29
CA GLU A 410 -39.38 9.08 -14.98
C GLU A 410 -39.62 8.25 -13.70
N GLY A 411 -38.86 8.59 -12.64
CA GLY A 411 -38.86 7.86 -11.36
C GLY A 411 -40.17 7.98 -10.57
N ALA A 412 -40.44 6.95 -9.75
CA ALA A 412 -41.71 6.74 -9.03
C ALA A 412 -42.29 7.98 -8.34
N VAL A 413 -43.55 8.31 -8.65
CA VAL A 413 -44.32 9.32 -7.92
C VAL A 413 -44.83 8.79 -6.57
N GLU A 414 -45.33 9.66 -5.70
CA GLU A 414 -45.60 9.34 -4.29
C GLU A 414 -46.50 8.11 -4.08
N ASN A 415 -47.55 7.98 -4.90
CA ASN A 415 -48.48 6.84 -4.89
C ASN A 415 -47.90 5.55 -5.50
N GLU A 416 -46.78 5.62 -6.22
CA GLU A 416 -46.08 4.47 -6.80
C GLU A 416 -44.99 3.91 -5.87
N LYS A 417 -44.47 4.72 -4.94
CA LYS A 417 -43.38 4.33 -4.02
C LYS A 417 -43.67 3.05 -3.23
N GLN A 418 -44.93 2.74 -2.96
CA GLN A 418 -45.35 1.49 -2.30
C GLN A 418 -45.10 0.21 -3.13
N TYR A 419 -44.95 0.34 -4.46
CA TYR A 419 -44.63 -0.75 -5.38
C TYR A 419 -43.13 -0.85 -5.71
N VAL A 420 -42.32 0.08 -5.19
CA VAL A 420 -40.86 0.06 -5.37
C VAL A 420 -40.26 -0.96 -4.41
N ILE A 421 -39.69 -2.04 -4.96
CA ILE A 421 -39.12 -3.19 -4.21
C ILE A 421 -38.07 -2.77 -3.17
N GLU A 422 -37.34 -1.69 -3.46
CA GLU A 422 -36.34 -1.12 -2.54
C GLU A 422 -36.44 0.41 -2.52
N PRO A 423 -37.20 1.01 -1.59
CA PRO A 423 -37.28 2.45 -1.45
C PRO A 423 -35.90 3.08 -1.24
N ASN A 424 -35.69 4.25 -1.85
CA ASN A 424 -34.41 4.96 -1.88
C ASN A 424 -33.24 4.19 -2.54
N PHE A 425 -33.51 3.24 -3.45
CA PHE A 425 -32.51 2.43 -4.18
C PHE A 425 -31.29 3.24 -4.66
N ALA A 426 -31.49 4.43 -5.26
CA ALA A 426 -30.39 5.27 -5.73
C ALA A 426 -29.48 5.74 -4.58
N ASN A 427 -30.04 6.22 -3.48
CA ASN A 427 -29.28 6.62 -2.29
C ASN A 427 -28.57 5.42 -1.64
N LYS A 428 -29.21 4.25 -1.64
CA LYS A 428 -28.63 2.98 -1.18
C LYS A 428 -27.49 2.48 -2.08
N ALA A 429 -27.42 2.90 -3.34
CA ALA A 429 -26.42 2.46 -4.31
C ALA A 429 -25.17 3.35 -4.40
N VAL A 430 -25.31 4.67 -4.26
CA VAL A 430 -24.24 5.64 -4.50
C VAL A 430 -23.21 5.77 -3.35
N CYS A 431 -22.07 6.41 -3.61
CA CYS A 431 -20.99 6.58 -2.63
C CYS A 431 -21.33 7.55 -1.49
N ARG A 432 -21.97 8.68 -1.80
CA ARG A 432 -22.41 9.69 -0.82
C ARG A 432 -23.78 10.24 -1.27
N THR A 433 -24.70 10.43 -0.33
CA THR A 433 -26.10 10.85 -0.58
C THR A 433 -26.29 12.35 -0.82
N ASN A 434 -25.23 13.06 -1.22
CA ASN A 434 -25.17 14.52 -1.36
C ASN A 434 -25.63 15.04 -2.76
N GLY A 435 -26.41 14.26 -3.50
CA GLY A 435 -26.89 14.62 -4.84
C GLY A 435 -25.82 14.68 -5.96
N PHE A 436 -24.54 14.39 -5.68
CA PHE A 436 -23.48 14.37 -6.68
C PHE A 436 -23.55 13.13 -7.59
N TYR A 437 -23.92 11.98 -7.03
CA TYR A 437 -23.95 10.71 -7.76
C TYR A 437 -25.30 10.41 -8.42
N SER A 438 -26.39 10.96 -7.89
CA SER A 438 -27.75 10.79 -8.40
C SER A 438 -28.11 11.88 -9.41
N LEU A 439 -28.80 11.50 -10.48
CA LEU A 439 -29.23 12.36 -11.58
C LEU A 439 -30.68 12.01 -11.97
N ASN A 440 -31.65 12.73 -11.43
CA ASN A 440 -33.06 12.51 -11.71
C ASN A 440 -33.47 13.25 -13.00
N VAL A 441 -34.15 12.56 -13.92
CA VAL A 441 -34.51 13.07 -15.25
C VAL A 441 -36.02 12.96 -15.44
N GLN A 442 -36.70 14.11 -15.53
CA GLN A 442 -38.17 14.18 -15.54
C GLN A 442 -38.84 13.57 -16.79
N SER A 443 -38.12 13.42 -17.91
CA SER A 443 -38.57 12.63 -19.04
C SER A 443 -37.42 12.25 -19.97
N TRP A 444 -37.57 11.13 -20.68
CA TRP A 444 -36.66 10.67 -21.75
C TRP A 444 -36.24 11.77 -22.73
N PHE A 445 -37.14 12.68 -23.09
CA PHE A 445 -36.81 13.79 -23.99
C PHE A 445 -35.80 14.78 -23.40
N SER A 446 -35.69 14.90 -22.07
CA SER A 446 -34.72 15.75 -21.39
C SER A 446 -33.41 15.05 -21.02
N LEU A 447 -33.25 13.75 -21.31
CA LEU A 447 -32.03 12.99 -20.99
C LEU A 447 -30.75 13.61 -21.59
N HIS A 448 -30.84 14.23 -22.78
CA HIS A 448 -29.73 14.95 -23.41
C HIS A 448 -29.16 16.08 -22.53
N LYS A 449 -29.98 16.71 -21.68
CA LYS A 449 -29.55 17.79 -20.76
C LYS A 449 -28.61 17.27 -19.67
N THR A 450 -28.66 15.97 -19.39
CA THR A 450 -27.85 15.28 -18.39
C THR A 450 -26.41 15.01 -18.86
N VAL A 451 -26.11 15.12 -20.17
CA VAL A 451 -24.78 14.84 -20.73
C VAL A 451 -23.70 15.69 -20.05
N GLN A 452 -23.83 17.01 -20.07
CA GLN A 452 -22.81 17.91 -19.51
C GLN A 452 -22.70 17.82 -17.97
N PRO A 453 -23.80 17.76 -17.18
CA PRO A 453 -23.75 17.43 -15.75
C PRO A 453 -23.05 16.10 -15.44
N LEU A 454 -23.33 15.04 -16.21
CA LEU A 454 -22.67 13.74 -16.01
C LEU A 454 -21.18 13.82 -16.33
N VAL A 455 -20.81 14.32 -17.52
CA VAL A 455 -19.42 14.48 -17.98
C VAL A 455 -18.59 15.24 -16.94
N LYS A 456 -19.11 16.38 -16.45
CA LYS A 456 -18.44 17.16 -15.40
C LYS A 456 -18.23 16.35 -14.12
N ARG A 457 -19.25 15.60 -13.66
CA ARG A 457 -19.19 14.84 -12.39
C ARG A 457 -18.32 13.58 -12.47
N VAL A 458 -18.31 12.86 -13.61
CA VAL A 458 -17.47 11.65 -13.74
C VAL A 458 -15.99 11.99 -13.93
N CYS A 459 -15.67 13.15 -14.51
CA CYS A 459 -14.30 13.65 -14.63
C CYS A 459 -13.77 14.38 -13.38
N ASP A 460 -14.62 14.65 -12.38
CA ASP A 460 -14.28 15.32 -11.11
C ASP A 460 -13.71 14.27 -10.12
N THR A 461 -12.49 13.79 -10.42
CA THR A 461 -11.89 12.59 -9.82
C THR A 461 -11.65 12.70 -8.31
N GLU A 462 -11.45 13.92 -7.80
CA GLU A 462 -11.26 14.19 -6.37
C GLU A 462 -12.55 13.90 -5.56
N ARG A 463 -13.72 14.05 -6.19
CA ARG A 463 -15.02 13.83 -5.55
C ARG A 463 -15.56 12.42 -5.71
N LEU A 464 -14.88 11.56 -6.48
CA LEU A 464 -15.18 10.14 -6.65
C LEU A 464 -14.77 9.33 -5.41
N ALA A 465 -15.51 9.51 -4.32
CA ALA A 465 -15.22 9.02 -2.98
C ALA A 465 -15.11 7.49 -2.84
N CYS A 466 -15.77 6.68 -3.68
CA CYS A 466 -15.56 5.24 -3.65
C CYS A 466 -14.22 4.82 -4.27
N SER A 467 -13.55 5.67 -5.04
CA SER A 467 -12.32 5.29 -5.75
C SER A 467 -11.28 4.81 -4.76
N LYS A 468 -10.89 3.54 -4.80
CA LYS A 468 -9.79 3.03 -3.97
C LYS A 468 -8.48 3.70 -4.37
N THR A 469 -8.07 4.70 -3.59
CA THR A 469 -6.77 5.35 -3.65
C THR A 469 -5.95 4.97 -2.41
N CYS A 470 -4.68 5.36 -2.38
CA CYS A 470 -3.87 5.30 -1.17
C CYS A 470 -4.49 6.07 0.02
N PHE A 471 -5.26 7.13 -0.25
CA PHE A 471 -5.78 8.03 0.78
C PHE A 471 -7.02 7.49 1.53
N ASN A 472 -7.83 6.63 0.91
CA ASN A 472 -9.10 6.12 1.46
C ASN A 472 -9.22 4.58 1.52
N SER A 473 -8.16 3.83 1.19
CA SER A 473 -8.23 2.36 1.07
C SER A 473 -7.25 1.60 1.98
N ALA A 474 -6.83 2.19 3.10
CA ALA A 474 -5.91 1.58 4.06
C ALA A 474 -6.54 1.36 5.45
N ASP A 475 -6.01 0.39 6.19
CA ASP A 475 -6.09 0.32 7.65
C ASP A 475 -4.67 0.63 8.18
N ILE A 476 -4.49 1.79 8.83
CA ILE A 476 -3.18 2.36 9.21
C ILE A 476 -2.97 2.23 10.72
N GLY A 477 -2.11 1.28 11.12
CA GLY A 477 -1.74 1.09 12.51
C GLY A 477 -0.41 1.77 12.83
N PHE A 478 -0.45 2.79 13.67
CA PHE A 478 0.75 3.40 14.23
C PHE A 478 1.28 2.55 15.39
N VAL A 479 2.59 2.27 15.40
CA VAL A 479 3.29 1.57 16.48
C VAL A 479 4.34 2.53 17.02
N ILE A 480 4.03 3.13 18.17
CA ILE A 480 4.69 4.33 18.68
C ILE A 480 5.56 3.98 19.87
N ASP A 481 6.87 4.23 19.74
CA ASP A 481 7.83 4.13 20.83
C ASP A 481 7.56 5.22 21.89
N GLY A 482 7.30 4.78 23.12
CA GLY A 482 7.09 5.63 24.29
C GLY A 482 8.21 5.50 25.33
N SER A 483 9.37 4.99 24.93
CA SER A 483 10.50 4.68 25.81
C SER A 483 11.19 5.92 26.40
N SER A 484 12.06 5.67 27.39
CA SER A 484 12.77 6.71 28.14
C SER A 484 13.83 7.46 27.34
N SER A 485 14.28 6.95 26.18
CA SER A 485 15.17 7.68 25.26
C SER A 485 14.44 8.80 24.53
N VAL A 486 13.18 8.55 24.12
CA VAL A 486 12.32 9.55 23.47
C VAL A 486 12.10 10.74 24.42
N GLY A 487 11.56 10.49 25.61
CA GLY A 487 11.24 11.53 26.57
C GLY A 487 10.01 12.40 26.21
N THR A 488 9.42 13.02 27.23
CA THR A 488 8.09 13.65 27.17
C THR A 488 7.94 14.74 26.09
N SER A 489 8.99 15.52 25.82
CA SER A 489 8.94 16.60 24.82
C SER A 489 8.90 16.03 23.40
N ASN A 490 9.88 15.19 23.05
CA ASN A 490 9.97 14.57 21.73
C ASN A 490 8.77 13.68 21.44
N PHE A 491 8.21 13.02 22.46
CA PHE A 491 6.99 12.23 22.32
C PHE A 491 5.79 13.08 21.85
N ARG A 492 5.72 14.36 22.22
CA ARG A 492 4.71 15.29 21.66
C ARG A 492 5.00 15.62 20.20
N THR A 493 6.25 15.76 19.79
CA THR A 493 6.64 15.88 18.37
C THR A 493 6.29 14.62 17.57
N VAL A 494 6.48 13.42 18.13
CA VAL A 494 6.05 12.15 17.52
C VAL A 494 4.53 12.09 17.35
N LEU A 495 3.74 12.43 18.38
CA LEU A 495 2.28 12.49 18.26
C LEU A 495 1.83 13.56 17.25
N GLN A 496 2.51 14.70 17.16
CA GLN A 496 2.23 15.72 16.16
C GLN A 496 2.56 15.26 14.73
N PHE A 497 3.62 14.46 14.56
CA PHE A 497 3.93 13.79 13.29
C PHE A 497 2.85 12.77 12.90
N VAL A 498 2.44 11.89 13.84
CA VAL A 498 1.34 10.92 13.64
C VAL A 498 0.03 11.64 13.28
N ALA A 499 -0.29 12.74 13.97
CA ALA A 499 -1.45 13.57 13.68
C ALA A 499 -1.33 14.31 12.33
N ASN A 500 -0.13 14.73 11.91
CA ASN A 500 0.08 15.34 10.60
C ASN A 500 -0.10 14.31 9.49
N LEU A 501 0.55 13.16 9.57
CA LEU A 501 0.41 12.09 8.58
C LEU A 501 -1.04 11.58 8.47
N SER A 502 -1.79 11.57 9.58
CA SER A 502 -3.21 11.18 9.60
C SER A 502 -4.16 12.16 8.89
N LYS A 503 -3.77 13.44 8.68
CA LYS A 503 -4.62 14.44 7.98
C LYS A 503 -4.72 14.17 6.48
N GLU A 504 -3.66 13.61 5.91
CA GLU A 504 -3.51 13.35 4.48
C GLU A 504 -4.46 12.25 3.97
N PHE A 505 -4.93 11.37 4.85
CA PHE A 505 -5.86 10.28 4.53
C PHE A 505 -7.31 10.71 4.73
N GLU A 506 -8.23 10.19 3.92
CA GLU A 506 -9.67 10.37 4.11
C GLU A 506 -10.21 9.28 5.05
N ILE A 507 -10.71 9.71 6.21
CA ILE A 507 -11.04 8.82 7.33
C ILE A 507 -12.56 8.63 7.44
N SER A 508 -13.02 7.39 7.35
CA SER A 508 -14.39 6.95 7.65
C SER A 508 -14.46 5.43 7.83
N ASP A 509 -15.57 4.89 8.34
CA ASP A 509 -15.81 3.44 8.47
C ASP A 509 -15.63 2.65 7.16
N THR A 510 -15.90 3.32 6.02
CA THR A 510 -15.76 2.78 4.66
C THR A 510 -14.48 3.21 3.97
N ASP A 511 -13.83 4.29 4.43
CA ASP A 511 -12.59 4.86 3.89
C ASP A 511 -11.38 4.42 4.72
N THR A 512 -10.35 5.24 4.94
CA THR A 512 -9.18 4.84 5.72
C THR A 512 -9.53 4.78 7.22
N ARG A 513 -9.13 3.71 7.89
CA ARG A 513 -9.24 3.58 9.36
C ARG A 513 -7.86 3.69 10.00
N ILE A 514 -7.78 4.30 11.18
CA ILE A 514 -6.52 4.53 11.90
C ILE A 514 -6.61 3.95 13.31
N GLY A 515 -5.55 3.29 13.75
CA GLY A 515 -5.39 2.79 15.11
C GLY A 515 -3.97 3.06 15.63
N ALA A 516 -3.78 3.03 16.95
CA ALA A 516 -2.49 3.28 17.57
C ALA A 516 -2.19 2.30 18.70
N VAL A 517 -0.96 1.79 18.69
CA VAL A 517 -0.32 1.02 19.77
C VAL A 517 0.86 1.82 20.28
N GLN A 518 0.98 2.00 21.59
CA GLN A 518 2.20 2.49 22.23
C GLN A 518 2.97 1.31 22.82
N TYR A 519 4.30 1.35 22.78
CA TYR A 519 5.13 0.34 23.40
C TYR A 519 6.32 0.94 24.16
N THR A 520 6.74 0.20 25.19
CA THR A 520 8.01 0.39 25.90
C THR A 520 8.65 -1.00 26.07
N TYR A 521 8.86 -1.48 27.31
CA TYR A 521 9.02 -2.91 27.59
C TYR A 521 7.70 -3.67 27.36
N GLU A 522 6.58 -3.03 27.70
CA GLU A 522 5.21 -3.54 27.56
C GLU A 522 4.50 -2.88 26.37
N GLN A 523 3.34 -3.39 25.97
CA GLN A 523 2.60 -2.94 24.78
C GLN A 523 1.14 -2.67 25.15
N ARG A 524 0.60 -1.53 24.68
CA ARG A 524 -0.80 -1.15 24.91
C ARG A 524 -1.47 -0.59 23.67
N LEU A 525 -2.70 -1.01 23.41
CA LEU A 525 -3.57 -0.41 22.41
C LEU A 525 -4.11 0.92 22.96
N GLU A 526 -3.82 2.04 22.30
CA GLU A 526 -4.39 3.36 22.63
C GLU A 526 -5.81 3.48 22.07
N PHE A 527 -6.01 3.01 20.83
CA PHE A 527 -7.31 2.86 20.17
C PHE A 527 -7.20 1.95 18.93
N GLY A 528 -8.27 1.20 18.66
CA GLY A 528 -8.43 0.33 17.49
C GLY A 528 -9.03 1.04 16.27
N PHE A 529 -9.06 0.32 15.14
CA PHE A 529 -9.59 0.80 13.85
C PHE A 529 -11.09 1.15 13.85
N ASP A 530 -11.85 0.69 14.85
CA ASP A 530 -13.31 0.83 14.91
C ASP A 530 -13.75 1.72 16.08
N ASP A 531 -12.80 2.35 16.79
CA ASP A 531 -13.06 3.16 17.99
C ASP A 531 -13.41 4.62 17.63
N TYR A 532 -12.91 5.11 16.49
CA TYR A 532 -13.17 6.45 15.97
C TYR A 532 -13.26 6.44 14.43
N ASN A 533 -14.32 7.03 13.88
CA ASN A 533 -14.62 7.00 12.44
C ASN A 533 -14.60 8.39 11.77
N THR A 534 -14.13 9.45 12.44
CA THR A 534 -13.97 10.78 11.85
C THR A 534 -12.54 11.30 11.95
N LYS A 535 -12.13 12.14 10.99
CA LYS A 535 -10.82 12.82 10.99
C LYS A 535 -10.62 13.69 12.25
N PRO A 536 -11.59 14.53 12.70
CA PRO A 536 -11.49 15.24 13.98
C PRO A 536 -11.27 14.33 15.19
N ASP A 537 -12.01 13.22 15.31
CA ASP A 537 -11.96 12.37 16.50
C ASP A 537 -10.64 11.61 16.62
N ILE A 538 -10.13 11.06 15.51
CA ILE A 538 -8.78 10.47 15.43
C ILE A 538 -7.71 11.50 15.82
N LEU A 539 -7.77 12.72 15.28
CA LEU A 539 -6.80 13.77 15.59
C LEU A 539 -6.86 14.24 17.05
N ASN A 540 -8.01 14.10 17.72
CA ASN A 540 -8.15 14.37 19.14
C ASN A 540 -7.74 13.16 20.01
N ALA A 541 -7.94 11.93 19.55
CA ALA A 541 -7.45 10.72 20.20
C ALA A 541 -5.91 10.69 20.24
N ILE A 542 -5.25 10.93 19.10
CA ILE A 542 -3.77 10.99 18.99
C ILE A 542 -3.18 12.00 19.99
N LYS A 543 -3.79 13.18 20.16
CA LYS A 543 -3.33 14.19 21.15
C LYS A 543 -3.46 13.73 22.60
N ARG A 544 -4.48 12.92 22.92
CA ARG A 544 -4.74 12.41 24.28
C ARG A 544 -3.79 11.30 24.72
N VAL A 545 -3.09 10.65 23.79
CA VAL A 545 -2.09 9.62 24.09
C VAL A 545 -1.06 10.15 25.11
N GLY A 546 -0.93 9.46 26.24
CA GLY A 546 -0.02 9.81 27.32
C GLY A 546 1.33 9.11 27.17
N TYR A 547 2.42 9.85 27.33
CA TYR A 547 3.79 9.30 27.40
C TYR A 547 3.92 8.32 28.57
N TRP A 548 4.65 7.21 28.38
CA TRP A 548 4.72 6.11 29.37
C TRP A 548 6.11 5.96 30.03
N SER A 549 7.20 6.12 29.27
CA SER A 549 8.59 5.80 29.67
C SER A 549 8.85 4.29 29.88
N GLY A 550 10.09 3.86 29.64
CA GLY A 550 10.52 2.45 29.74
C GLY A 550 11.67 2.13 28.78
N GLY A 551 11.88 0.85 28.49
CA GLY A 551 12.77 0.42 27.40
C GLY A 551 12.05 0.33 26.06
N THR A 552 12.68 -0.36 25.10
CA THR A 552 12.26 -0.40 23.69
C THR A 552 12.20 -1.86 23.19
N SER A 553 11.02 -2.50 23.31
CA SER A 553 10.78 -3.89 22.88
C SER A 553 9.99 -3.92 21.56
N THR A 554 10.66 -3.55 20.47
CA THR A 554 10.07 -3.33 19.14
C THR A 554 9.54 -4.63 18.49
N GLY A 555 10.16 -5.78 18.73
CA GLY A 555 9.71 -7.08 18.22
C GLY A 555 8.39 -7.52 18.86
N ALA A 556 8.28 -7.38 20.18
CA ALA A 556 7.04 -7.56 20.93
C ALA A 556 5.95 -6.57 20.47
N ALA A 557 6.31 -5.30 20.21
CA ALA A 557 5.39 -4.29 19.69
C ALA A 557 4.80 -4.67 18.32
N ILE A 558 5.62 -5.19 17.40
CA ILE A 558 5.15 -5.70 16.10
C ILE A 558 4.17 -6.87 16.32
N ASN A 559 4.52 -7.87 17.14
CA ASN A 559 3.65 -9.01 17.41
C ASN A 559 2.30 -8.59 18.06
N TYR A 560 2.34 -7.65 19.01
CA TYR A 560 1.15 -7.12 19.66
C TYR A 560 0.25 -6.38 18.66
N ALA A 561 0.82 -5.51 17.82
CA ALA A 561 0.08 -4.82 16.77
C ALA A 561 -0.56 -5.80 15.77
N LEU A 562 0.11 -6.90 15.42
CA LEU A 562 -0.44 -7.93 14.53
C LEU A 562 -1.67 -8.64 15.12
N GLU A 563 -1.66 -8.97 16.41
CA GLU A 563 -2.75 -9.73 17.05
C GLU A 563 -3.88 -8.84 17.61
N GLN A 564 -3.58 -7.64 18.13
CA GLN A 564 -4.60 -6.78 18.76
C GLN A 564 -5.22 -5.76 17.79
N LEU A 565 -4.46 -5.32 16.78
CA LEU A 565 -4.88 -4.28 15.83
C LEU A 565 -5.11 -4.85 14.42
N PHE A 566 -4.09 -5.36 13.72
CA PHE A 566 -4.22 -5.82 12.33
C PHE A 566 -5.07 -7.08 12.14
N LYS A 567 -5.39 -7.80 13.22
CA LYS A 567 -6.39 -8.88 13.26
C LYS A 567 -7.81 -8.39 13.03
N LYS A 568 -8.10 -7.12 13.36
CA LYS A 568 -9.39 -6.42 13.12
C LYS A 568 -9.42 -5.67 11.76
N SER A 569 -8.43 -5.90 10.90
CA SER A 569 -8.37 -5.26 9.58
C SER A 569 -9.41 -5.87 8.62
N LYS A 570 -10.11 -5.02 7.86
CA LYS A 570 -11.13 -5.43 6.88
C LYS A 570 -10.43 -6.04 5.64
N PRO A 571 -10.85 -7.21 5.12
CA PRO A 571 -10.15 -7.88 4.01
C PRO A 571 -9.91 -7.03 2.75
N ASN A 572 -10.78 -6.06 2.51
CA ASN A 572 -10.73 -5.17 1.34
C ASN A 572 -9.82 -3.93 1.50
N LYS A 573 -9.04 -3.83 2.60
CA LYS A 573 -8.16 -2.71 2.95
C LYS A 573 -6.68 -3.09 2.90
N ARG A 574 -5.82 -2.15 2.49
CA ARG A 574 -4.36 -2.28 2.53
C ARG A 574 -3.88 -2.10 3.98
N LYS A 575 -3.22 -3.10 4.56
CA LYS A 575 -2.69 -3.04 5.93
C LYS A 575 -1.37 -2.29 5.94
N LEU A 576 -1.32 -1.13 6.56
CA LEU A 576 -0.12 -0.31 6.68
C LEU A 576 0.27 -0.20 8.16
N MET A 577 1.44 -0.70 8.53
CA MET A 577 2.03 -0.48 9.86
C MET A 577 3.07 0.63 9.76
N ILE A 578 2.94 1.65 10.60
CA ILE A 578 3.86 2.78 10.65
C ILE A 578 4.52 2.76 12.03
N LEU A 579 5.71 2.15 12.08
CA LEU A 579 6.48 1.96 13.30
C LEU A 579 7.46 3.11 13.47
N ILE A 580 7.47 3.73 14.64
CA ILE A 580 8.33 4.86 14.98
C ILE A 580 9.18 4.45 16.19
N THR A 581 10.49 4.72 16.15
CA THR A 581 11.43 4.46 17.26
C THR A 581 12.62 5.42 17.22
N ASP A 582 13.28 5.65 18.36
CA ASP A 582 14.47 6.50 18.47
C ASP A 582 15.77 5.76 18.84
N GLY A 583 15.70 4.43 18.99
CA GLY A 583 16.80 3.64 19.52
C GLY A 583 16.99 2.28 18.84
N ARG A 584 17.57 1.34 19.60
CA ARG A 584 17.78 -0.06 19.20
C ARG A 584 16.89 -0.96 20.05
N SER A 585 16.33 -2.02 19.48
CA SER A 585 15.45 -2.90 20.25
C SER A 585 16.23 -3.76 21.26
N TYR A 586 15.60 -4.07 22.39
CA TYR A 586 16.09 -5.07 23.35
C TYR A 586 15.77 -6.52 22.93
N ASP A 587 14.91 -6.71 21.92
CA ASP A 587 14.43 -8.01 21.44
C ASP A 587 14.61 -8.23 19.93
N ASP A 588 14.34 -9.44 19.44
CA ASP A 588 14.51 -9.76 18.02
C ASP A 588 13.37 -9.19 17.16
N VAL A 589 13.69 -8.20 16.32
CA VAL A 589 12.75 -7.61 15.37
C VAL A 589 12.59 -8.41 14.07
N ARG A 590 13.51 -9.35 13.77
CA ARG A 590 13.56 -10.07 12.46
C ARG A 590 12.37 -11.00 12.27
N ILE A 591 12.08 -11.87 13.24
CA ILE A 591 10.96 -12.81 13.12
C ILE A 591 9.59 -12.08 13.15
N PRO A 592 9.32 -11.12 14.06
CA PRO A 592 8.07 -10.36 14.05
C PRO A 592 7.83 -9.59 12.74
N ALA A 593 8.86 -8.93 12.19
CA ALA A 593 8.75 -8.23 10.91
C ALA A 593 8.44 -9.19 9.75
N MET A 594 9.12 -10.34 9.68
CA MET A 594 8.85 -11.37 8.67
C MET A 594 7.41 -11.90 8.75
N VAL A 595 6.88 -12.10 9.97
CA VAL A 595 5.48 -12.50 10.20
C VAL A 595 4.51 -11.39 9.82
N ALA A 596 4.85 -10.11 10.05
CA ALA A 596 4.05 -8.98 9.60
C ALA A 596 3.91 -8.94 8.08
N HIS A 597 5.04 -9.03 7.36
CA HIS A 597 5.05 -9.02 5.90
C HIS A 597 4.29 -10.23 5.33
N HIS A 598 4.44 -11.42 5.92
CA HIS A 598 3.69 -12.62 5.51
C HIS A 598 2.18 -12.55 5.83
N LYS A 599 1.76 -11.78 6.85
CA LYS A 599 0.35 -11.46 7.12
C LYS A 599 -0.23 -10.36 6.20
N GLY A 600 0.54 -9.91 5.20
CA GLY A 600 0.16 -8.88 4.24
C GLY A 600 0.20 -7.46 4.81
N VAL A 601 0.98 -7.22 5.88
CA VAL A 601 1.15 -5.91 6.49
C VAL A 601 2.39 -5.23 5.93
N ILE A 602 2.18 -4.17 5.15
CA ILE A 602 3.26 -3.33 4.62
C ILE A 602 3.75 -2.45 5.77
N THR A 603 5.03 -2.56 6.08
CA THR A 603 5.64 -1.93 7.25
C THR A 603 6.55 -0.79 6.83
N TYR A 604 6.22 0.40 7.29
CA TYR A 604 7.04 1.60 7.22
C TYR A 604 7.77 1.75 8.56
N ALA A 605 9.09 1.78 8.55
CA ALA A 605 9.93 1.91 9.74
C ALA A 605 10.55 3.31 9.78
N ILE A 606 10.33 4.06 10.85
CA ILE A 606 10.73 5.46 10.98
C ILE A 606 11.64 5.57 12.21
N GLY A 607 12.93 5.72 11.94
CA GLY A 607 13.94 6.00 12.95
C GLY A 607 14.14 7.50 13.16
N VAL A 608 14.40 7.87 14.41
CA VAL A 608 14.80 9.22 14.81
C VAL A 608 16.12 9.17 15.58
N ALA A 609 16.97 10.18 15.43
CA ALA A 609 18.16 10.42 16.26
C ALA A 609 19.13 9.23 16.37
N TRP A 610 18.98 8.36 17.38
CA TRP A 610 19.89 7.24 17.65
C TRP A 610 19.37 5.89 17.12
N ALA A 611 18.28 5.90 16.34
CA ALA A 611 17.63 4.70 15.85
C ALA A 611 18.56 3.82 14.99
N ALA A 612 18.54 2.51 15.25
CA ALA A 612 19.38 1.54 14.57
C ALA A 612 18.93 1.30 13.12
N GLN A 613 19.57 1.98 12.16
CA GLN A 613 19.22 1.89 10.72
C GLN A 613 19.21 0.44 10.18
N ASP A 614 20.09 -0.43 10.71
CA ASP A 614 20.12 -1.84 10.36
C ASP A 614 18.90 -2.64 10.86
N GLU A 615 18.22 -2.17 11.91
CA GLU A 615 16.94 -2.72 12.37
C GLU A 615 15.76 -2.11 11.61
N LEU A 616 15.82 -0.83 11.22
CA LEU A 616 14.80 -0.20 10.37
C LEU A 616 14.69 -0.90 9.01
N GLU A 617 15.82 -1.25 8.36
CA GLU A 617 15.81 -1.98 7.09
C GLU A 617 15.26 -3.41 7.21
N VAL A 618 15.36 -4.02 8.39
CA VAL A 618 14.80 -5.35 8.71
C VAL A 618 13.30 -5.29 8.98
N ILE A 619 12.84 -4.26 9.70
CA ILE A 619 11.44 -4.02 10.03
C ILE A 619 10.65 -3.62 8.76
N ALA A 620 11.26 -2.80 7.91
CA ALA A 620 10.65 -2.27 6.70
C ALA A 620 10.33 -3.35 5.66
N THR A 621 9.18 -3.21 4.99
CA THR A 621 8.83 -4.08 3.86
C THR A 621 9.79 -3.85 2.69
N HIS A 622 10.20 -4.93 2.03
CA HIS A 622 11.16 -4.86 0.95
C HIS A 622 10.54 -4.31 -0.34
N PRO A 623 11.22 -3.38 -1.07
CA PRO A 623 12.57 -2.86 -0.81
C PRO A 623 12.63 -1.85 0.35
N ALA A 624 13.57 -2.08 1.27
CA ALA A 624 13.72 -1.28 2.49
C ALA A 624 13.83 0.23 2.19
N LYS A 625 14.66 0.65 1.24
CA LYS A 625 14.85 2.06 0.83
C LYS A 625 13.57 2.88 0.53
N ASP A 626 12.44 2.22 0.26
CA ASP A 626 11.16 2.88 -0.04
C ASP A 626 10.18 2.85 1.17
N HIS A 627 10.58 2.18 2.26
CA HIS A 627 9.77 1.90 3.46
C HIS A 627 10.49 2.23 4.78
N SER A 628 11.83 2.26 4.81
CA SER A 628 12.66 2.68 5.94
C SER A 628 13.03 4.15 5.81
N PHE A 629 12.75 4.92 6.85
CA PHE A 629 12.99 6.36 6.95
C PHE A 629 13.85 6.64 8.19
N PHE A 630 14.74 7.61 8.09
CA PHE A 630 15.59 8.06 9.19
C PHE A 630 15.65 9.59 9.17
N VAL A 631 15.56 10.22 10.34
CA VAL A 631 15.76 11.66 10.53
C VAL A 631 16.63 11.91 11.76
N ASP A 632 17.58 12.84 11.65
CA ASP A 632 18.59 13.08 12.70
C ASP A 632 18.00 13.73 13.97
N GLU A 633 16.83 14.39 13.86
CA GLU A 633 16.18 15.12 14.95
C GLU A 633 14.65 14.91 14.90
N PHE A 634 13.98 14.87 16.05
CA PHE A 634 12.52 14.73 16.14
C PHE A 634 11.77 15.82 15.37
N ASP A 635 12.22 17.07 15.45
CA ASP A 635 11.57 18.17 14.74
C ASP A 635 11.68 18.04 13.22
N ASN A 636 12.61 17.24 12.68
CA ASN A 636 12.67 16.96 11.25
C ASN A 636 11.65 15.91 10.77
N LEU A 637 10.92 15.23 11.67
CA LEU A 637 9.90 14.23 11.32
C LEU A 637 8.87 14.75 10.31
N TYR A 638 8.38 16.00 10.45
CA TYR A 638 7.37 16.54 9.52
C TYR A 638 7.86 16.63 8.07
N LYS A 639 9.18 16.78 7.85
CA LYS A 639 9.79 16.85 6.51
C LYS A 639 9.69 15.51 5.76
N SER A 640 9.53 14.39 6.49
CA SER A 640 9.35 13.06 5.91
C SER A 640 7.92 12.78 5.42
N VAL A 641 6.91 13.49 5.94
CA VAL A 641 5.48 13.23 5.65
C VAL A 641 5.16 13.18 4.15
N PRO A 642 5.55 14.16 3.31
CA PRO A 642 5.24 14.10 1.88
C PRO A 642 5.90 12.92 1.17
N LYS A 643 7.08 12.48 1.62
CA LYS A 643 7.82 11.36 1.02
C LYS A 643 7.25 10.01 1.46
N ILE A 644 6.80 9.89 2.70
CA ILE A 644 6.07 8.71 3.20
C ILE A 644 4.76 8.55 2.43
N ILE A 645 3.98 9.63 2.28
CA ILE A 645 2.75 9.63 1.46
C ILE A 645 3.04 9.25 0.00
N GLN A 646 4.06 9.84 -0.63
CA GLN A 646 4.46 9.48 -1.99
C GLN A 646 4.77 7.98 -2.12
N ASN A 647 5.49 7.40 -1.16
CA ASN A 647 5.86 5.99 -1.20
C ASN A 647 4.65 5.08 -0.93
N ILE A 648 3.79 5.41 0.04
CA ILE A 648 2.50 4.72 0.27
C ILE A 648 1.64 4.74 -1.00
N CYS A 649 1.55 5.87 -1.70
CA CYS A 649 0.81 5.97 -2.95
C CYS A 649 1.47 5.25 -4.13
N THR A 650 2.80 5.15 -4.14
CA THR A 650 3.53 4.37 -5.16
C THR A 650 3.29 2.88 -4.96
N GLU A 651 3.43 2.39 -3.73
CA GLU A 651 3.22 0.99 -3.37
C GLU A 651 1.76 0.56 -3.48
N PHE A 652 0.81 1.44 -3.11
CA PHE A 652 -0.61 1.16 -3.28
C PHE A 652 -1.01 0.92 -4.75
N ASN A 653 -0.38 1.64 -5.68
CA ASN A 653 -0.63 1.54 -7.12
C ASN A 653 0.29 0.55 -7.86
N SER A 654 1.36 0.05 -7.22
CA SER A 654 2.24 -1.00 -7.78
C SER A 654 1.56 -2.37 -7.74
N GLN A 655 0.81 -2.64 -6.65
CA GLN A 655 0.06 -3.87 -6.44
C GLN A 655 -1.35 -3.80 -7.07
N PRO A 656 -1.97 -4.94 -7.42
CA PRO A 656 -3.39 -5.01 -7.75
C PRO A 656 -4.29 -4.39 -6.65
N ARG A 657 -5.46 -3.88 -7.06
CA ARG A 657 -6.52 -3.36 -6.17
C ARG A 657 -7.52 -4.44 -5.70
N ASN A 658 -7.42 -5.65 -6.27
CA ASN A 658 -8.18 -6.87 -5.98
C ASN A 658 -7.18 -8.02 -5.84
#